data_AF-A0A937RIS5-F1
#
_entry.id   AF-A0A937RIS5-F1
#
_cell.length_a   1.000
_cell.length_b   1.000
_cell.length_c   1.000
_cell.angle_alpha   90.00
_cell.angle_beta   90.00
_cell.angle_gamma   90.00
#
_symmetry.space_group_name_H-M   'P 1'
#
loop_
_entity.id
_entity.type
_entity.pdbx_description
1 polymer ?
#
loop_
_entity_poly.entity_id
_entity_poly.type
_entity_poly.pdbx_seq_one_letter_code
_entity_poly.pdbx_strand_id
1 'polypeptide(L)'
;MSIGLTEEHSALASSVRGFVARHAPSTATRADLDRYAAGEPVPYWDGLVELGLTSLHLPEEYGGAGASYVELAVALEETARGLLPGHLLPSVLTSALLATRASEDLRKRTLPGLAAGTRAASALTATGLSAAPAGGGDGGGDGRYAVTGTTVPVLGAAGAELLLLGARLGGTETGNRAGGTAGGGEVWFVVDANAPGVRVEPAAAVDLTRGVAQVRLDGVTVDGEQMVAVDTEGVRALAAVLFAAEAVGLVRWLLTTGVEYVKVREQFGRPVGSFQAVKHRCARMLVRVETMSAAAWDAARAVEQGEEQLALAAAEAAILCLAGATELGLETVTLLGGIGYTWEHDTHLYWRRAMTLESLLGPVSAFEHRLGELVGATPLRTSGGAEEEHSRASSATPLSASGGAEEEHSRASSGLARDFSLEVPEEDPAFRNRIAAVLGEVAALPAEGPARQRRLADEGLVLPHYPRPYGIAATPVEQLVIQQEYERSGVTQPKTVIGEWAMPTILAHGTDEQKAALVPATLRGEITWCQLFSEPGAGSDLAALSTRAEKVDGGWRLNGQKVWNSMADRAHYGICLARTNPDVPKHRGISYFVIDMKSPGIEVRPLREANGHYLFNEVFFSDVFVPDGWLVGEVDKGWALARTTLGNERVAMGGMRELRLDLPGLAASGQLVADPADVRRDVGALYAHAYALSAMSLRGTLRALSGLRPGAEASVAKVAASFLNTDVGARALRWFGPFAASAEGPAAAAVHQYLSLPPHLIGGGTLEIQLNVISERVLGLPRG
;
A
#
# COMPACT_ATOMS: atom_id res chain seq x y z
N MET A 1 8.04 7.30 -4.84
CA MET A 1 7.17 8.43 -5.24
C MET A 1 6.99 9.29 -4.00
N SER A 2 6.81 10.60 -4.14
CA SER A 2 6.44 11.47 -3.00
C SER A 2 5.04 11.17 -2.51
N ILE A 3 4.74 11.61 -1.29
CA ILE A 3 3.38 11.71 -0.79
C ILE A 3 2.56 12.58 -1.75
N GLY A 4 3.12 13.71 -2.17
CA GLY A 4 2.50 14.64 -3.12
C GLY A 4 2.30 14.04 -4.52
N LEU A 5 1.10 14.27 -5.08
CA LEU A 5 0.68 13.72 -6.38
C LEU A 5 0.42 14.78 -7.47
N THR A 6 0.15 16.02 -7.09
CA THR A 6 -0.27 17.11 -7.99
C THR A 6 0.89 18.08 -8.26
N GLU A 7 0.70 18.99 -9.22
CA GLU A 7 1.65 20.07 -9.49
C GLU A 7 1.80 21.02 -8.30
N GLU A 8 0.71 21.34 -7.61
CA GLU A 8 0.70 22.17 -6.39
C GLU A 8 1.52 21.50 -5.27
N HIS A 9 1.29 20.20 -5.03
CA HIS A 9 2.11 19.45 -4.08
C HIS A 9 3.60 19.47 -4.47
N SER A 10 3.91 19.38 -5.77
CA SER A 10 5.29 19.43 -6.27
C SER A 10 5.92 20.82 -6.08
N ALA A 11 5.14 21.89 -6.24
CA ALA A 11 5.56 23.26 -6.00
C ALA A 11 5.81 23.51 -4.50
N LEU A 12 4.90 23.08 -3.63
CA LEU A 12 5.07 23.13 -2.17
C LEU A 12 6.34 22.38 -1.74
N ALA A 13 6.51 21.13 -2.20
CA ALA A 13 7.69 20.33 -1.91
C ALA A 13 8.99 21.03 -2.34
N SER A 14 8.99 21.65 -3.52
CA SER A 14 10.15 22.39 -4.05
C SER A 14 10.47 23.63 -3.21
N SER A 15 9.43 24.36 -2.77
CA SER A 15 9.57 25.52 -1.89
C SER A 15 10.20 25.14 -0.55
N VAL A 16 9.66 24.12 0.10
CA VAL A 16 10.16 23.59 1.39
C VAL A 16 11.60 23.08 1.24
N ARG A 17 11.90 22.31 0.20
CA ARG A 17 13.26 21.83 -0.06
C ARG A 17 14.25 22.98 -0.24
N GLY A 18 13.84 24.02 -0.96
CA GLY A 18 14.64 25.25 -1.13
C GLY A 18 14.89 25.96 0.20
N PHE A 19 13.88 26.03 1.07
CA PHE A 19 14.03 26.58 2.42
C PHE A 19 15.03 25.77 3.26
N VAL A 20 14.89 24.44 3.30
CA VAL A 20 15.75 23.56 4.10
C VAL A 20 17.20 23.63 3.62
N ALA A 21 17.43 23.61 2.31
CA ALA A 21 18.77 23.71 1.73
C ALA A 21 19.49 25.04 2.08
N ARG A 22 18.74 26.13 2.27
CA ARG A 22 19.29 27.44 2.66
C ARG A 22 19.59 27.54 4.15
N HIS A 23 18.70 27.01 5.01
CA HIS A 23 18.74 27.28 6.44
C HIS A 23 19.29 26.14 7.30
N ALA A 24 19.21 24.90 6.83
CA ALA A 24 19.71 23.72 7.54
C ALA A 24 20.50 22.78 6.62
N PRO A 25 21.55 23.27 5.90
CA PRO A 25 22.46 22.37 5.21
C PRO A 25 23.12 21.42 6.22
N SER A 26 23.48 20.20 5.81
CA SER A 26 23.96 19.17 6.73
C SER A 26 25.17 19.62 7.56
N THR A 27 26.08 20.40 6.99
CA THR A 27 27.23 20.98 7.70
C THR A 27 26.83 21.89 8.85
N ALA A 28 25.80 22.73 8.67
CA ALA A 28 25.27 23.60 9.72
C ALA A 28 24.52 22.77 10.77
N THR A 29 23.67 21.84 10.33
CA THR A 29 22.96 20.93 11.24
C THR A 29 23.92 20.16 12.16
N ARG A 30 25.05 19.70 11.62
CA ARG A 30 26.08 18.98 12.39
C ARG A 30 26.83 19.86 13.40
N ALA A 31 26.95 21.15 13.15
CA ALA A 31 27.67 22.08 14.02
C ALA A 31 26.94 22.33 15.34
N ASP A 32 25.60 22.20 15.34
CA ASP A 32 24.72 22.61 16.43
C ASP A 32 23.90 21.45 17.04
N LEU A 33 24.33 20.19 16.88
CA LEU A 33 23.58 19.02 17.37
C LEU A 33 23.29 19.08 18.88
N ASP A 34 24.26 19.45 19.70
CA ASP A 34 24.08 19.53 21.16
C ASP A 34 23.00 20.56 21.53
N ARG A 35 22.99 21.69 20.82
CA ARG A 35 22.00 22.77 20.97
C ARG A 35 20.60 22.28 20.62
N TYR A 36 20.45 21.56 19.50
CA TYR A 36 19.16 21.04 19.08
C TYR A 36 18.65 19.91 19.98
N ALA A 37 19.55 19.02 20.42
CA ALA A 37 19.23 17.95 21.37
C ALA A 37 18.82 18.51 22.76
N ALA A 38 19.33 19.69 23.14
CA ALA A 38 18.89 20.41 24.34
C ALA A 38 17.52 21.11 24.19
N GLY A 39 16.96 21.16 22.97
CA GLY A 39 15.69 21.82 22.69
C GLY A 39 15.79 23.34 22.55
N GLU A 40 16.98 23.88 22.30
CA GLU A 40 17.11 25.33 22.05
C GLU A 40 16.43 25.75 20.73
N PRO A 41 15.90 26.99 20.65
CA PRO A 41 15.27 27.49 19.44
C PRO A 41 16.20 27.46 18.23
N VAL A 42 15.66 27.15 17.05
CA VAL A 42 16.42 27.20 15.79
C VAL A 42 16.48 28.63 15.23
N PRO A 43 17.58 29.05 14.59
CA PRO A 43 17.75 30.43 14.13
C PRO A 43 16.81 30.83 12.98
N TYR A 44 16.19 29.85 12.32
CA TYR A 44 15.30 30.04 11.18
C TYR A 44 13.82 29.81 11.53
N TRP A 45 13.46 29.79 12.82
CA TRP A 45 12.07 29.55 13.26
C TRP A 45 11.10 30.59 12.68
N ASP A 46 11.46 31.88 12.74
CA ASP A 46 10.65 32.95 12.17
C ASP A 46 10.44 32.77 10.66
N GLY A 47 11.46 32.25 9.95
CA GLY A 47 11.34 31.93 8.53
C GLY A 47 10.37 30.77 8.24
N LEU A 48 10.20 29.81 9.17
CA LEU A 48 9.17 28.77 9.05
C LEU A 48 7.76 29.35 9.24
N VAL A 49 7.62 30.31 10.17
CA VAL A 49 6.36 31.03 10.42
C VAL A 49 5.99 31.91 9.23
N GLU A 50 6.94 32.69 8.70
CA GLU A 50 6.74 33.53 7.51
C GLU A 50 6.37 32.71 6.26
N LEU A 51 6.92 31.50 6.13
CA LEU A 51 6.56 30.56 5.05
C LEU A 51 5.20 29.86 5.30
N GLY A 52 4.59 30.05 6.48
CA GLY A 52 3.32 29.44 6.86
C GLY A 52 3.41 27.95 7.22
N LEU A 53 4.61 27.39 7.40
CA LEU A 53 4.76 25.94 7.64
C LEU A 53 4.28 25.51 9.04
N THR A 54 4.28 26.41 10.01
CA THR A 54 3.78 26.14 11.37
C THR A 54 2.25 26.08 11.45
N SER A 55 1.55 26.65 10.45
CA SER A 55 0.10 26.81 10.43
C SER A 55 -0.58 26.34 9.14
N LEU A 56 0.15 25.59 8.30
CA LEU A 56 -0.30 25.20 6.96
C LEU A 56 -1.70 24.56 6.97
N HIS A 57 -1.95 23.64 7.90
CA HIS A 57 -3.23 22.92 8.06
C HIS A 57 -4.28 23.66 8.89
N LEU A 58 -3.93 24.80 9.50
CA LEU A 58 -4.88 25.53 10.35
C LEU A 58 -5.86 26.33 9.49
N PRO A 59 -7.12 26.49 9.92
CA PRO A 59 -8.07 27.37 9.23
C PRO A 59 -7.58 28.82 9.14
N GLU A 60 -7.98 29.51 8.07
CA GLU A 60 -7.59 30.92 7.83
C GLU A 60 -8.01 31.84 8.98
N GLU A 61 -9.16 31.59 9.62
CA GLU A 61 -9.65 32.37 10.77
C GLU A 61 -8.70 32.34 11.98
N TYR A 62 -7.82 31.35 12.05
CA TYR A 62 -6.80 31.20 13.09
C TYR A 62 -5.39 31.54 12.60
N GLY A 63 -5.24 32.13 11.41
CA GLY A 63 -3.96 32.53 10.83
C GLY A 63 -3.21 31.41 10.10
N GLY A 64 -3.91 30.34 9.71
CA GLY A 64 -3.38 29.28 8.85
C GLY A 64 -3.68 29.47 7.37
N ALA A 65 -3.31 28.48 6.57
CA ALA A 65 -3.54 28.48 5.12
C ALA A 65 -4.73 27.61 4.69
N GLY A 66 -5.39 26.91 5.62
CA GLY A 66 -6.51 26.02 5.32
C GLY A 66 -6.14 24.82 4.46
N ALA A 67 -4.85 24.46 4.39
CA ALA A 67 -4.37 23.37 3.56
C ALA A 67 -4.80 22.00 4.13
N SER A 68 -4.93 21.02 3.25
CA SER A 68 -5.23 19.64 3.61
C SER A 68 -4.08 19.00 4.41
N TYR A 69 -4.40 17.91 5.12
CA TYR A 69 -3.38 17.10 5.78
C TYR A 69 -2.41 16.43 4.80
N VAL A 70 -2.78 16.26 3.53
CA VAL A 70 -1.88 15.77 2.47
C VAL A 70 -0.80 16.80 2.16
N GLU A 71 -1.15 18.09 2.05
CA GLU A 71 -0.18 19.17 1.84
C GLU A 71 0.74 19.33 3.05
N LEU A 72 0.20 19.21 4.26
CA LEU A 72 1.00 19.17 5.47
C LEU A 72 1.99 17.99 5.46
N ALA A 73 1.54 16.79 5.09
CA ALA A 73 2.39 15.62 4.97
C ALA A 73 3.49 15.81 3.92
N VAL A 74 3.21 16.49 2.80
CA VAL A 74 4.21 16.86 1.78
C VAL A 74 5.27 17.79 2.35
N ALA A 75 4.88 18.80 3.13
CA ALA A 75 5.82 19.70 3.78
C ALA A 75 6.70 18.95 4.81
N LEU A 76 6.09 18.09 5.63
CA LEU A 76 6.82 17.25 6.60
C LEU A 76 7.78 16.27 5.92
N GLU A 77 7.39 15.64 4.80
CA GLU A 77 8.26 14.76 4.01
C GLU A 77 9.55 15.50 3.59
N GLU A 78 9.45 16.73 3.07
CA GLU A 78 10.61 17.45 2.57
C GLU A 78 11.47 18.04 3.68
N THR A 79 10.88 18.51 4.79
CA THR A 79 11.67 18.94 5.97
C THR A 79 12.44 17.77 6.57
N ALA A 80 11.82 16.60 6.66
CA ALA A 80 12.45 15.37 7.14
C ALA A 80 13.55 14.89 6.20
N ARG A 81 13.33 14.96 4.89
CA ARG A 81 14.33 14.57 3.88
C ARG A 81 15.60 15.39 4.00
N GLY A 82 15.50 16.68 4.33
CA GLY A 82 16.65 17.54 4.61
C GLY A 82 17.10 17.54 6.08
N LEU A 83 16.57 16.64 6.91
CA LEU A 83 16.89 16.50 8.34
C LEU A 83 16.72 17.81 9.13
N LEU A 84 15.71 18.62 8.81
CA LEU A 84 15.48 19.93 9.45
C LEU A 84 15.40 19.78 10.98
N PRO A 85 16.27 20.42 11.77
CA PRO A 85 16.19 20.44 13.23
C PRO A 85 15.05 21.31 13.76
N GLY A 86 14.64 21.05 15.02
CA GLY A 86 13.75 21.93 15.78
C GLY A 86 12.30 21.44 15.97
N HIS A 87 11.41 22.38 16.30
CA HIS A 87 10.08 22.13 16.89
C HIS A 87 8.92 22.07 15.91
N LEU A 88 9.18 21.98 14.59
CA LEU A 88 8.11 22.03 13.59
C LEU A 88 7.11 20.88 13.77
N LEU A 89 7.57 19.62 13.72
CA LEU A 89 6.71 18.45 13.85
C LEU A 89 5.93 18.44 15.19
N PRO A 90 6.56 18.65 16.37
CA PRO A 90 5.82 18.74 17.64
C PRO A 90 4.76 19.84 17.66
N SER A 91 5.08 21.04 17.16
CA SER A 91 4.15 22.18 17.19
C SER A 91 2.98 21.98 16.23
N VAL A 92 3.24 21.43 15.05
CA VAL A 92 2.22 21.06 14.07
C VAL A 92 1.33 19.94 14.62
N LEU A 93 1.88 18.92 15.28
CA LEU A 93 1.07 17.89 15.93
C LEU A 93 0.14 18.48 16.99
N THR A 94 0.66 19.34 17.88
CA THR A 94 -0.15 19.97 18.91
C THR A 94 -1.26 20.83 18.31
N SER A 95 -0.93 21.68 17.33
CA SER A 95 -1.93 22.54 16.68
C SER A 95 -2.95 21.73 15.88
N ALA A 96 -2.56 20.63 15.25
CA ALA A 96 -3.49 19.72 14.55
C ALA A 96 -4.45 19.01 15.52
N LEU A 97 -3.97 18.58 16.69
CA LEU A 97 -4.82 18.01 17.75
C LEU A 97 -5.82 19.06 18.27
N LEU A 98 -5.38 20.30 18.48
CA LEU A 98 -6.27 21.36 18.95
C LEU A 98 -7.28 21.78 17.88
N ALA A 99 -6.86 21.91 16.62
CA ALA A 99 -7.75 22.25 15.51
C ALA A 99 -8.88 21.22 15.34
N THR A 100 -8.59 19.94 15.54
CA THR A 100 -9.56 18.86 15.34
C THR A 100 -10.34 18.49 16.60
N ARG A 101 -9.75 18.61 17.81
CA ARG A 101 -10.29 18.05 19.06
C ARG A 101 -10.63 19.05 20.15
N ALA A 102 -10.11 20.28 20.08
CA ALA A 102 -10.38 21.28 21.11
C ALA A 102 -11.77 21.91 20.94
N SER A 103 -12.31 22.46 22.03
CA SER A 103 -13.49 23.32 21.98
C SER A 103 -13.20 24.61 21.21
N GLU A 104 -14.24 25.25 20.70
CA GLU A 104 -14.15 26.51 19.96
C GLU A 104 -13.43 27.62 20.75
N ASP A 105 -13.72 27.75 22.04
CA ASP A 105 -13.07 28.74 22.90
C ASP A 105 -11.58 28.45 23.08
N LEU A 106 -11.21 27.19 23.24
CA LEU A 106 -9.81 26.80 23.36
C LEU A 106 -9.05 27.01 22.03
N ARG A 107 -9.69 26.75 20.88
CA ARG A 107 -9.12 27.05 19.55
C ARG A 107 -8.82 28.54 19.40
N LYS A 108 -9.79 29.40 19.70
CA LYS A 108 -9.64 30.87 19.65
C LYS A 108 -8.50 31.40 20.51
N ARG A 109 -8.25 30.76 21.66
CA ARG A 109 -7.15 31.16 22.55
C ARG A 109 -5.77 30.65 22.16
N THR A 110 -5.69 29.49 21.51
CA THR A 110 -4.41 28.79 21.32
C THR A 110 -3.92 28.79 19.89
N LEU A 111 -4.80 28.59 18.90
CA LEU A 111 -4.40 28.44 17.51
C LEU A 111 -3.75 29.70 16.92
N PRO A 112 -4.19 30.94 17.20
CA PRO A 112 -3.51 32.14 16.69
C PRO A 112 -2.06 32.26 17.17
N GLY A 113 -1.77 31.89 18.42
CA GLY A 113 -0.41 31.88 18.96
C GLY A 113 0.45 30.82 18.30
N LEU A 114 -0.09 29.60 18.12
CA LEU A 114 0.59 28.52 17.40
C LEU A 114 0.88 28.90 15.94
N ALA A 115 -0.06 29.59 15.29
CA ALA A 115 0.14 30.11 13.94
C ALA A 115 1.23 31.18 13.88
N ALA A 116 1.31 32.04 14.90
CA ALA A 116 2.35 33.05 15.06
C ALA A 116 3.70 32.49 15.56
N GLY A 117 3.83 31.18 15.73
CA GLY A 117 5.11 30.52 16.06
C GLY A 117 5.32 30.15 17.52
N THR A 118 4.28 30.14 18.37
CA THR A 118 4.40 29.51 19.70
C THR A 118 4.85 28.05 19.54
N ARG A 119 6.00 27.69 20.11
CA ARG A 119 6.50 26.31 20.08
C ARG A 119 5.67 25.45 21.01
N ALA A 120 5.22 24.30 20.53
CA ALA A 120 4.36 23.42 21.31
C ALA A 120 4.78 21.95 21.21
N ALA A 121 4.34 21.17 22.20
CA ALA A 121 4.59 19.74 22.24
C ALA A 121 3.39 18.98 22.85
N SER A 122 3.18 17.76 22.36
CA SER A 122 2.10 16.88 22.82
C SER A 122 2.67 15.57 23.35
N ALA A 123 2.23 15.16 24.54
CA ALA A 123 2.44 13.79 25.00
C ALA A 123 1.64 12.81 24.11
N LEU A 124 2.13 11.58 23.94
CA LEU A 124 1.46 10.54 23.13
C LEU A 124 0.74 9.48 23.99
N THR A 125 0.62 9.74 25.29
CA THR A 125 -0.08 8.89 26.25
C THR A 125 -0.42 9.68 27.50
N ALA A 126 -1.50 9.30 28.19
CA ALA A 126 -1.81 9.76 29.53
C ALA A 126 -1.01 9.08 30.66
N THR A 127 -0.03 8.22 30.31
CA THR A 127 0.78 7.49 31.31
C THR A 127 1.75 8.42 32.02
N GLY A 128 1.81 8.31 33.35
CA GLY A 128 2.78 9.00 34.22
C GLY A 128 2.20 10.19 34.98
N LEU A 129 1.11 10.79 34.49
CA LEU A 129 0.35 11.81 35.20
C LEU A 129 -0.95 11.23 35.75
N SER A 130 -1.38 11.72 36.90
CA SER A 130 -2.64 11.38 37.56
C SER A 130 -3.43 12.63 37.87
N ALA A 131 -4.72 12.60 37.56
CA ALA A 131 -5.66 13.69 37.80
C ALA A 131 -6.67 13.29 38.88
N ALA A 132 -6.82 14.13 39.90
CA ALA A 132 -7.84 13.98 40.94
C ALA A 132 -8.77 15.21 40.90
N PRO A 133 -10.09 15.06 41.17
CA PRO A 133 -10.99 16.21 41.26
C PRO A 133 -10.47 17.24 42.27
N ALA A 134 -10.43 18.51 41.87
CA ALA A 134 -10.00 19.60 42.74
C ALA A 134 -11.18 20.06 43.62
N GLY A 135 -11.24 19.58 44.88
CA GLY A 135 -12.25 19.96 45.89
C GLY A 135 -12.88 18.75 46.59
N GLY A 136 -12.59 18.56 47.88
CA GLY A 136 -12.97 17.36 48.65
C GLY A 136 -14.40 17.33 49.21
N GLY A 137 -15.43 17.53 48.38
CA GLY A 137 -16.84 17.37 48.79
C GLY A 137 -17.61 16.44 47.85
N ASP A 138 -18.58 15.70 48.38
CA ASP A 138 -19.43 14.68 47.71
C ASP A 138 -20.36 15.23 46.58
N GLY A 139 -19.90 16.21 45.80
CA GLY A 139 -20.62 16.74 44.64
C GLY A 139 -19.64 17.06 43.51
N GLY A 140 -19.52 16.13 42.55
CA GLY A 140 -18.87 16.42 41.27
C GLY A 140 -19.66 17.50 40.53
N GLY A 141 -19.02 18.65 40.27
CA GLY A 141 -19.73 19.80 39.69
C GLY A 141 -18.90 20.75 38.82
N ASP A 142 -17.61 20.96 39.08
CA ASP A 142 -16.89 22.06 38.44
C ASP A 142 -15.94 21.66 37.30
N GLY A 143 -15.74 20.36 37.03
CA GLY A 143 -14.85 19.91 35.95
C GLY A 143 -13.37 20.32 36.11
N ARG A 144 -12.93 20.58 37.34
CA ARG A 144 -11.55 20.97 37.69
C ARG A 144 -10.77 19.81 38.28
N TYR A 145 -9.51 19.67 37.87
CA TYR A 145 -8.63 18.59 38.29
C TYR A 145 -7.30 19.12 38.82
N ALA A 146 -6.83 18.56 39.93
CA ALA A 146 -5.44 18.70 40.37
C ALA A 146 -4.62 17.55 39.75
N VAL A 147 -3.60 17.91 38.97
CA VAL A 147 -2.77 16.96 38.22
C VAL A 147 -1.36 16.93 38.80
N THR A 148 -0.90 15.72 39.11
CA THR A 148 0.45 15.46 39.65
C THR A 148 1.08 14.26 38.96
N GLY A 149 2.39 14.27 38.82
CA GLY A 149 3.16 13.11 38.35
C GLY A 149 4.28 13.53 37.41
N THR A 150 4.76 12.59 36.61
CA THR A 150 5.81 12.83 35.61
C THR A 150 5.51 12.04 34.36
N THR A 151 5.46 12.72 33.21
CA THR A 151 5.19 12.06 31.92
C THR A 151 6.34 11.13 31.53
N VAL A 152 6.06 10.22 30.59
CA VAL A 152 7.10 9.67 29.71
C VAL A 152 7.78 10.81 28.90
N PRO A 153 8.95 10.58 28.28
CA PRO A 153 9.58 11.58 27.43
C PRO A 153 8.66 12.07 26.30
N VAL A 154 8.59 13.40 26.12
CA VAL A 154 7.76 14.09 25.13
C VAL A 154 8.68 14.79 24.13
N LEU A 155 8.47 14.53 22.83
CA LEU A 155 9.23 15.15 21.75
C LEU A 155 8.96 16.65 21.67
N GLY A 156 10.01 17.45 21.64
CA GLY A 156 9.91 18.90 21.55
C GLY A 156 9.49 19.61 22.83
N ALA A 157 9.17 18.88 23.91
CA ALA A 157 8.81 19.51 25.18
C ALA A 157 9.97 20.36 25.74
N ALA A 158 11.22 19.93 25.54
CA ALA A 158 12.38 20.78 25.73
C ALA A 158 12.30 21.98 24.76
N GLY A 159 12.04 23.18 25.28
CA GLY A 159 11.90 24.41 24.49
C GLY A 159 10.48 24.73 24.00
N ALA A 160 9.48 23.92 24.38
CA ALA A 160 8.08 24.24 24.16
C ALA A 160 7.58 25.31 25.15
N GLU A 161 6.66 26.14 24.68
CA GLU A 161 5.95 27.16 25.46
C GLU A 161 4.54 26.66 25.84
N LEU A 162 3.94 25.83 24.98
CA LEU A 162 2.63 25.23 25.19
C LEU A 162 2.73 23.70 25.20
N LEU A 163 2.09 23.05 26.18
CA LEU A 163 2.09 21.60 26.32
C LEU A 163 0.67 21.05 26.28
N LEU A 164 0.43 20.02 25.46
CA LEU A 164 -0.78 19.21 25.50
C LEU A 164 -0.46 17.87 26.17
N LEU A 165 -1.02 17.65 27.36
CA LEU A 165 -0.70 16.51 28.23
C LEU A 165 -1.96 15.69 28.53
N GLY A 166 -1.78 14.40 28.77
CA GLY A 166 -2.83 13.49 29.24
C GLY A 166 -2.54 13.02 30.67
N ALA A 167 -3.57 12.87 31.48
CA ALA A 167 -3.48 12.29 32.82
C ALA A 167 -4.59 11.26 33.07
N ARG A 168 -4.26 10.18 33.79
CA ARG A 168 -5.26 9.19 34.20
C ARG A 168 -6.07 9.69 35.39
N LEU A 169 -7.39 9.50 35.36
CA LEU A 169 -8.26 9.82 36.48
C LEU A 169 -7.99 8.87 37.66
N GLY A 170 -7.79 9.43 38.86
CA GLY A 170 -7.60 8.66 40.09
C GLY A 170 -8.88 7.91 40.49
N GLY A 171 -8.76 6.61 40.77
CA GLY A 171 -9.88 5.77 41.24
C GLY A 171 -10.13 4.48 40.45
N THR A 172 -9.51 4.29 39.28
CA THR A 172 -9.59 3.03 38.55
C THR A 172 -8.33 2.19 38.78
N GLU A 173 -8.39 1.27 39.75
CA GLU A 173 -7.43 0.17 39.85
C GLU A 173 -7.52 -0.69 38.58
N THR A 174 -6.54 -0.58 37.68
CA THR A 174 -6.18 -1.71 36.81
C THR A 174 -4.66 -1.83 36.78
N GLY A 175 -4.20 -3.03 37.14
CA GLY A 175 -2.81 -3.35 37.34
C GLY A 175 -1.94 -3.09 36.12
N ASN A 176 -0.67 -2.86 36.40
CA ASN A 176 0.43 -2.80 35.46
C ASN A 176 0.41 -4.02 34.50
N ARG A 177 -0.20 -3.87 33.33
CA ARG A 177 0.03 -4.73 32.16
C ARG A 177 0.41 -3.81 31.01
N ALA A 178 1.66 -3.92 30.59
CA ALA A 178 2.10 -3.41 29.31
C ALA A 178 1.38 -4.21 28.21
N GLY A 179 0.39 -3.58 27.57
CA GLY A 179 -0.31 -4.13 26.40
C GLY A 179 -1.83 -4.05 26.54
N GLY A 180 -2.46 -3.27 25.65
CA GLY A 180 -3.90 -3.35 25.34
C GLY A 180 -4.84 -2.59 26.27
N THR A 181 -5.44 -1.54 25.71
CA THR A 181 -6.74 -0.92 26.04
C THR A 181 -7.47 -1.46 27.29
N ALA A 182 -7.33 -0.77 28.42
CA ALA A 182 -8.23 -0.88 29.56
C ALA A 182 -8.70 0.52 29.94
N GLY A 183 -10.01 0.77 29.79
CA GLY A 183 -10.68 2.04 30.01
C GLY A 183 -10.66 2.49 31.47
N GLY A 184 -9.53 3.01 31.92
CA GLY A 184 -9.48 4.01 32.98
C GLY A 184 -9.67 5.38 32.34
N GLY A 185 -10.60 6.18 32.84
CA GLY A 185 -10.87 7.50 32.27
C GLY A 185 -9.61 8.36 32.24
N GLU A 186 -9.41 9.11 31.16
CA GLU A 186 -8.30 10.03 30.99
C GLU A 186 -8.81 11.45 30.75
N VAL A 187 -8.01 12.43 31.13
CA VAL A 187 -8.24 13.85 30.86
C VAL A 187 -7.05 14.40 30.10
N TRP A 188 -7.33 15.06 28.98
CA TRP A 188 -6.34 15.71 28.14
C TRP A 188 -6.50 17.22 28.22
N PHE A 189 -5.39 17.94 28.38
CA PHE A 189 -5.43 19.36 28.66
C PHE A 189 -4.21 20.13 28.16
N VAL A 190 -4.41 21.41 27.93
CA VAL A 190 -3.35 22.36 27.56
C VAL A 190 -2.84 23.11 28.80
N VAL A 191 -1.52 23.21 28.92
CA VAL A 191 -0.85 23.96 29.99
C VAL A 191 0.35 24.75 29.44
N ASP A 192 0.58 25.94 29.99
CA ASP A 192 1.79 26.72 29.71
C ASP A 192 3.00 26.03 30.35
N ALA A 193 4.08 25.86 29.60
CA ALA A 193 5.30 25.18 30.07
C ALA A 193 5.98 25.90 31.26
N ASN A 194 5.70 27.19 31.43
CA ASN A 194 6.20 28.05 32.51
C ASN A 194 5.16 28.29 33.62
N ALA A 195 3.99 27.64 33.55
CA ALA A 195 2.98 27.77 34.61
C ALA A 195 3.51 27.27 35.96
N PRO A 196 3.08 27.88 37.09
CA PRO A 196 3.44 27.40 38.42
C PRO A 196 3.11 25.91 38.60
N GLY A 197 4.08 25.13 39.08
CA GLY A 197 3.93 23.68 39.28
C GLY A 197 4.28 22.82 38.06
N VAL A 198 4.57 23.42 36.90
CA VAL A 198 5.09 22.72 35.72
C VAL A 198 6.62 22.76 35.73
N ARG A 199 7.26 21.61 35.53
CA ARG A 199 8.71 21.50 35.33
C ARG A 199 9.01 20.65 34.10
N VAL A 200 9.74 21.23 33.15
CA VAL A 200 10.21 20.54 31.96
C VAL A 200 11.67 20.14 32.21
N GLU A 201 11.93 18.83 32.22
CA GLU A 201 13.24 18.25 32.51
C GLU A 201 13.79 17.60 31.23
N PRO A 202 14.74 18.25 30.52
CA PRO A 202 15.34 17.70 29.31
C PRO A 202 15.98 16.33 29.56
N ALA A 203 15.78 15.41 28.63
CA ALA A 203 16.37 14.07 28.64
C ALA A 203 17.33 13.89 27.45
N ALA A 204 18.31 12.98 27.61
CA ALA A 204 19.26 12.68 26.54
C ALA A 204 18.52 12.04 25.33
N ALA A 205 18.47 12.78 24.23
CA ALA A 205 17.76 12.37 23.04
C ALA A 205 18.58 11.38 22.19
N VAL A 206 17.90 10.37 21.63
CA VAL A 206 18.49 9.50 20.60
C VAL A 206 18.64 10.27 19.29
N ASP A 207 17.59 10.99 18.90
CA ASP A 207 17.61 12.00 17.84
C ASP A 207 18.40 13.23 18.31
N LEU A 208 19.54 13.50 17.67
CA LEU A 208 20.43 14.60 18.05
C LEU A 208 20.02 15.94 17.42
N THR A 209 18.92 15.97 16.69
CA THR A 209 18.46 17.16 15.98
C THR A 209 17.23 17.81 16.62
N ARG A 210 16.73 17.20 17.71
CA ARG A 210 15.56 17.65 18.47
C ARG A 210 15.63 17.17 19.92
N GLY A 211 15.14 17.98 20.84
CA GLY A 211 15.08 17.62 22.26
C GLY A 211 13.86 16.78 22.62
N VAL A 212 14.02 15.98 23.67
CA VAL A 212 12.93 15.31 24.40
C VAL A 212 12.99 15.74 25.86
N ALA A 213 11.85 15.83 26.54
CA ALA A 213 11.82 16.12 27.98
C ALA A 213 10.73 15.33 28.69
N GLN A 214 10.95 15.05 29.98
CA GLN A 214 9.88 14.66 30.88
C GLN A 214 9.22 15.92 31.43
N VAL A 215 7.89 15.90 31.55
CA VAL A 215 7.14 17.01 32.16
C VAL A 215 6.63 16.54 33.51
N ARG A 216 7.05 17.22 34.57
CA ARG A 216 6.59 16.98 35.94
C ARG A 216 5.57 18.05 36.32
N LEU A 217 4.42 17.59 36.81
CA LEU A 217 3.38 18.44 37.36
C LEU A 217 3.30 18.22 38.88
N ASP A 218 3.19 19.31 39.63
CA ASP A 218 3.05 19.29 41.09
C ASP A 218 1.78 20.04 41.51
N GLY A 219 0.66 19.31 41.61
CA GLY A 219 -0.62 19.87 42.02
C GLY A 219 -1.19 20.93 41.07
N VAL A 220 -0.87 20.85 39.78
CA VAL A 220 -1.32 21.82 38.78
C VAL A 220 -2.83 21.71 38.63
N THR A 221 -3.55 22.80 38.88
CA THR A 221 -5.00 22.85 38.69
C THR A 221 -5.30 23.09 37.22
N VAL A 222 -6.18 22.26 36.66
CA VAL A 222 -6.60 22.31 35.27
C VAL A 222 -8.13 22.39 35.23
N ASP A 223 -8.63 23.43 34.59
CA ASP A 223 -10.07 23.72 34.51
C ASP A 223 -10.67 23.25 33.18
N GLY A 224 -12.00 23.15 33.11
CA GLY A 224 -12.72 22.68 31.92
C GLY A 224 -12.38 23.44 30.63
N GLU A 225 -12.00 24.72 30.76
CA GLU A 225 -11.57 25.58 29.67
C GLU A 225 -10.24 25.13 29.01
N GLN A 226 -9.40 24.39 29.73
CA GLN A 226 -8.12 23.86 29.23
C GLN A 226 -8.26 22.46 28.63
N MET A 227 -9.43 21.83 28.76
CA MET A 227 -9.64 20.44 28.36
C MET A 227 -9.78 20.27 26.86
N VAL A 228 -9.25 19.16 26.35
CA VAL A 228 -9.32 18.74 24.96
C VAL A 228 -10.10 17.43 24.90
N ALA A 229 -11.10 17.36 24.02
CA ALA A 229 -11.92 16.17 23.84
C ALA A 229 -11.19 15.15 22.95
N VAL A 230 -10.18 14.50 23.53
CA VAL A 230 -9.37 13.47 22.87
C VAL A 230 -8.97 12.41 23.88
N ASP A 231 -8.65 11.22 23.38
CA ASP A 231 -8.12 10.10 24.13
C ASP A 231 -6.71 9.71 23.61
N THR A 232 -6.04 8.78 24.28
CA THR A 232 -4.71 8.32 23.87
C THR A 232 -4.73 7.73 22.45
N GLU A 233 -5.82 7.08 22.04
CA GLU A 233 -5.95 6.51 20.69
C GLU A 233 -5.99 7.61 19.63
N GLY A 234 -6.83 8.63 19.78
CA GLY A 234 -6.96 9.76 18.88
C GLY A 234 -5.68 10.59 18.78
N VAL A 235 -4.97 10.79 19.90
CA VAL A 235 -3.66 11.46 19.90
C VAL A 235 -2.64 10.65 19.09
N ARG A 236 -2.58 9.33 19.31
CA ARG A 236 -1.65 8.45 18.59
C ARG A 236 -2.01 8.30 17.12
N ALA A 237 -3.29 8.33 16.77
CA ALA A 237 -3.72 8.24 15.38
C ALA A 237 -3.19 9.45 14.58
N LEU A 238 -3.38 10.66 15.08
CA LEU A 238 -2.88 11.86 14.39
C LEU A 238 -1.34 11.95 14.43
N ALA A 239 -0.71 11.53 15.53
CA ALA A 239 0.75 11.41 15.59
C ALA A 239 1.29 10.42 14.56
N ALA A 240 0.65 9.26 14.37
CA ALA A 240 1.04 8.27 13.38
C ALA A 240 1.01 8.83 11.95
N VAL A 241 0.00 9.64 11.60
CA VAL A 241 -0.10 10.32 10.30
C VAL A 241 1.13 11.20 10.05
N LEU A 242 1.42 12.12 10.97
CA LEU A 242 2.50 13.09 10.80
C LEU A 242 3.89 12.43 10.92
N PHE A 243 4.03 11.44 11.81
CA PHE A 243 5.27 10.68 11.96
C PHE A 243 5.54 9.81 10.73
N ALA A 244 4.51 9.25 10.11
CA ALA A 244 4.64 8.51 8.85
C ALA A 244 5.10 9.41 7.71
N ALA A 245 4.59 10.64 7.62
CA ALA A 245 5.06 11.63 6.64
C ALA A 245 6.54 11.97 6.82
N GLU A 246 6.97 12.21 8.07
CA GLU A 246 8.38 12.41 8.39
C GLU A 246 9.22 11.17 8.06
N ALA A 247 8.76 9.97 8.46
CA ALA A 247 9.43 8.70 8.18
C ALA A 247 9.67 8.48 6.67
N VAL A 248 8.69 8.82 5.81
CA VAL A 248 8.83 8.78 4.35
C VAL A 248 9.96 9.70 3.88
N GLY A 249 10.04 10.93 4.39
CA GLY A 249 11.13 11.84 4.07
C GLY A 249 12.50 11.27 4.44
N LEU A 250 12.63 10.66 5.63
CA LEU A 250 13.86 10.02 6.09
C LEU A 250 14.26 8.86 5.16
N VAL A 251 13.35 7.92 4.88
CA VAL A 251 13.68 6.75 4.06
C VAL A 251 13.97 7.08 2.61
N ARG A 252 13.42 8.18 2.09
CA ARG A 252 13.76 8.66 0.75
C ARG A 252 15.18 9.18 0.66
N TRP A 253 15.65 9.90 1.68
CA TRP A 253 17.04 10.29 1.76
C TRP A 253 17.95 9.06 1.91
N LEU A 254 17.57 8.11 2.77
CA LEU A 254 18.32 6.87 3.00
C LEU A 254 18.44 6.02 1.73
N LEU A 255 17.33 5.78 1.03
CA LEU A 255 17.30 5.06 -0.24
C LEU A 255 18.16 5.76 -1.29
N THR A 256 18.00 7.08 -1.47
CA THR A 256 18.77 7.85 -2.44
C THR A 256 20.27 7.73 -2.15
N THR A 257 20.66 7.96 -0.89
CA THR A 257 22.06 7.92 -0.47
C THR A 257 22.68 6.54 -0.64
N GLY A 258 21.96 5.48 -0.24
CA GLY A 258 22.40 4.10 -0.43
C GLY A 258 22.55 3.72 -1.90
N VAL A 259 21.56 4.06 -2.73
CA VAL A 259 21.55 3.76 -4.17
C VAL A 259 22.66 4.52 -4.90
N GLU A 260 22.80 5.82 -4.67
CA GLU A 260 23.86 6.62 -5.30
C GLU A 260 25.25 6.15 -4.89
N TYR A 261 25.44 5.75 -3.63
CA TYR A 261 26.71 5.17 -3.19
C TYR A 261 27.05 3.87 -3.95
N VAL A 262 26.10 2.94 -4.07
CA VAL A 262 26.38 1.64 -4.72
C VAL A 262 26.55 1.75 -6.24
N LYS A 263 26.04 2.81 -6.87
CA LYS A 263 26.27 3.08 -8.30
C LYS A 263 27.72 3.36 -8.63
N VAL A 264 28.44 4.02 -7.73
CA VAL A 264 29.80 4.53 -7.98
C VAL A 264 30.87 3.80 -7.18
N ARG A 265 30.53 3.21 -6.04
CA ARG A 265 31.51 2.51 -5.21
C ARG A 265 31.99 1.23 -5.90
N GLU A 266 33.28 1.10 -6.14
CA GLU A 266 33.86 -0.09 -6.77
C GLU A 266 34.46 -1.07 -5.74
N GLN A 267 34.22 -2.36 -5.96
CA GLN A 267 34.93 -3.49 -5.32
C GLN A 267 35.01 -4.63 -6.34
N PHE A 268 36.08 -5.45 -6.26
CA PHE A 268 36.32 -6.53 -7.23
C PHE A 268 36.30 -6.05 -8.70
N GLY A 269 36.80 -4.83 -8.96
CA GLY A 269 36.93 -4.26 -10.31
C GLY A 269 35.64 -3.80 -10.98
N ARG A 270 34.53 -3.64 -10.25
CA ARG A 270 33.27 -3.11 -10.78
C ARG A 270 32.43 -2.41 -9.70
N PRO A 271 31.43 -1.59 -10.07
CA PRO A 271 30.51 -1.00 -9.11
C PRO A 271 29.79 -2.06 -8.26
N VAL A 272 29.70 -1.85 -6.94
CA VAL A 272 29.04 -2.79 -6.03
C VAL A 272 27.54 -2.95 -6.34
N GLY A 273 26.91 -1.93 -6.91
CA GLY A 273 25.54 -1.98 -7.41
C GLY A 273 25.33 -2.89 -8.62
N SER A 274 26.39 -3.45 -9.22
CA SER A 274 26.27 -4.42 -10.31
C SER A 274 26.01 -5.86 -9.81
N PHE A 275 26.35 -6.16 -8.55
CA PHE A 275 26.12 -7.47 -7.95
C PHE A 275 24.64 -7.68 -7.66
N GLN A 276 24.09 -8.82 -8.10
CA GLN A 276 22.65 -9.10 -8.02
C GLN A 276 22.09 -8.98 -6.58
N ALA A 277 22.82 -9.47 -5.57
CA ALA A 277 22.40 -9.36 -4.17
C ALA A 277 22.22 -7.89 -3.72
N VAL A 278 23.11 -7.00 -4.17
CA VAL A 278 23.02 -5.55 -3.88
C VAL A 278 21.87 -4.91 -4.65
N LYS A 279 21.70 -5.26 -5.93
CA LYS A 279 20.57 -4.81 -6.75
C LYS A 279 19.23 -5.16 -6.12
N HIS A 280 19.07 -6.42 -5.75
CA HIS A 280 17.82 -6.94 -5.19
C HIS A 280 17.53 -6.32 -3.82
N ARG A 281 18.56 -6.08 -3.00
CA ARG A 281 18.41 -5.31 -1.76
C ARG A 281 17.90 -3.90 -2.03
N CYS A 282 18.53 -3.16 -2.94
CA CYS A 282 18.10 -1.81 -3.30
C CYS A 282 16.68 -1.78 -3.88
N ALA A 283 16.32 -2.75 -4.73
CA ALA A 283 14.98 -2.88 -5.28
C ALA A 283 13.93 -3.16 -4.20
N ARG A 284 14.24 -4.02 -3.21
CA ARG A 284 13.37 -4.25 -2.05
C ARG A 284 13.21 -3.01 -1.17
N MET A 285 14.29 -2.27 -0.93
CA MET A 285 14.22 -0.98 -0.24
C MET A 285 13.28 -0.02 -0.97
N LEU A 286 13.38 0.09 -2.30
CA LEU A 286 12.45 0.91 -3.08
C LEU A 286 11.01 0.45 -2.90
N VAL A 287 10.73 -0.86 -3.00
CA VAL A 287 9.37 -1.39 -2.81
C VAL A 287 8.82 -0.98 -1.44
N ARG A 288 9.62 -1.12 -0.37
CA ARG A 288 9.25 -0.67 0.98
C ARG A 288 8.97 0.84 1.03
N VAL A 289 9.84 1.67 0.44
CA VAL A 289 9.63 3.14 0.39
C VAL A 289 8.34 3.50 -0.34
N GLU A 290 8.02 2.83 -1.45
CA GLU A 290 6.78 3.09 -2.20
C GLU A 290 5.53 2.70 -1.41
N THR A 291 5.56 1.56 -0.71
CA THR A 291 4.50 1.12 0.20
C THR A 291 4.32 2.09 1.37
N MET A 292 5.41 2.52 2.02
CA MET A 292 5.38 3.53 3.09
C MET A 292 4.81 4.86 2.60
N SER A 293 5.22 5.31 1.40
CA SER A 293 4.72 6.55 0.80
C SER A 293 3.22 6.49 0.50
N ALA A 294 2.71 5.30 0.17
CA ALA A 294 1.29 5.10 -0.07
C ALA A 294 0.49 5.12 1.23
N ALA A 295 0.96 4.43 2.26
CA ALA A 295 0.34 4.41 3.58
C ALA A 295 0.33 5.81 4.23
N ALA A 296 1.44 6.54 4.17
CA ALA A 296 1.50 7.92 4.71
C ALA A 296 0.56 8.87 3.97
N TRP A 297 0.48 8.76 2.63
CA TRP A 297 -0.46 9.53 1.83
C TRP A 297 -1.92 9.20 2.18
N ASP A 298 -2.25 7.92 2.32
CA ASP A 298 -3.62 7.52 2.65
C ASP A 298 -4.02 7.91 4.08
N ALA A 299 -3.10 7.79 5.03
CA ALA A 299 -3.33 8.23 6.41
C ALA A 299 -3.55 9.74 6.51
N ALA A 300 -2.81 10.54 5.73
CA ALA A 300 -3.04 11.99 5.64
C ALA A 300 -4.43 12.31 5.07
N ARG A 301 -4.84 11.61 4.02
CA ARG A 301 -6.20 11.73 3.43
C ARG A 301 -7.30 11.31 4.42
N ALA A 302 -7.06 10.27 5.22
CA ALA A 302 -8.04 9.71 6.14
C ALA A 302 -8.43 10.65 7.29
N VAL A 303 -7.62 11.67 7.60
CA VAL A 303 -7.93 12.67 8.64
C VAL A 303 -9.27 13.37 8.37
N GLU A 304 -9.60 13.56 7.09
CA GLU A 304 -10.83 14.23 6.64
C GLU A 304 -11.99 13.26 6.39
N GLN A 305 -11.77 11.95 6.58
CA GLN A 305 -12.76 10.88 6.29
C GLN A 305 -13.45 10.32 7.54
N GLY A 306 -13.25 10.96 8.70
CA GLY A 306 -13.83 10.56 9.97
C GLY A 306 -12.96 9.60 10.78
N GLU A 307 -13.34 9.40 12.05
CA GLU A 307 -12.50 8.74 13.05
C GLU A 307 -12.21 7.27 12.74
N GLU A 308 -13.21 6.53 12.25
CA GLU A 308 -13.05 5.11 11.91
C GLU A 308 -12.05 4.88 10.78
N GLN A 309 -12.13 5.71 9.73
CA GLN A 309 -11.22 5.66 8.59
C GLN A 309 -9.81 6.11 8.99
N LEU A 310 -9.72 7.16 9.81
CA LEU A 310 -8.44 7.60 10.39
C LEU A 310 -7.81 6.50 11.25
N ALA A 311 -8.57 5.79 12.08
CA ALA A 311 -8.04 4.73 12.93
C ALA A 311 -7.42 3.58 12.11
N LEU A 312 -8.08 3.16 11.03
CA LEU A 312 -7.56 2.15 10.10
C LEU A 312 -6.26 2.62 9.42
N ALA A 313 -6.27 3.80 8.81
CA ALA A 313 -5.15 4.31 8.04
C ALA A 313 -3.95 4.72 8.92
N ALA A 314 -4.21 5.26 10.11
CA ALA A 314 -3.17 5.58 11.08
C ALA A 314 -2.47 4.33 11.63
N ALA A 315 -3.23 3.26 11.90
CA ALA A 315 -2.64 1.98 12.31
C ALA A 315 -1.80 1.36 11.18
N GLU A 316 -2.30 1.37 9.95
CA GLU A 316 -1.53 0.98 8.76
C GLU A 316 -0.22 1.77 8.65
N ALA A 317 -0.30 3.11 8.72
CA ALA A 317 0.87 3.97 8.59
C ALA A 317 1.88 3.75 9.73
N ALA A 318 1.43 3.53 10.96
CA ALA A 318 2.30 3.20 12.08
C ALA A 318 3.04 1.86 11.85
N ILE A 319 2.32 0.82 11.41
CA ILE A 319 2.88 -0.52 11.16
C ILE A 319 3.94 -0.46 10.06
N LEU A 320 3.64 0.20 8.95
CA LEU A 320 4.50 0.18 7.77
C LEU A 320 5.62 1.21 7.83
N CYS A 321 5.34 2.42 8.32
CA CYS A 321 6.27 3.54 8.17
C CYS A 321 7.29 3.63 9.30
N LEU A 322 6.91 3.39 10.55
CA LEU A 322 7.80 3.64 11.68
C LEU A 322 8.85 2.53 11.81
N ALA A 323 8.41 1.28 11.93
CA ALA A 323 9.31 0.13 11.88
C ALA A 323 10.12 0.11 10.58
N GLY A 324 9.44 0.35 9.45
CA GLY A 324 10.06 0.39 8.14
C GLY A 324 11.19 1.41 8.05
N ALA A 325 11.05 2.60 8.65
CA ALA A 325 12.09 3.62 8.63
C ALA A 325 13.33 3.24 9.44
N THR A 326 13.16 2.64 10.62
CA THR A 326 14.28 2.15 11.43
C THR A 326 15.02 1.03 10.71
N GLU A 327 14.29 0.08 10.12
CA GLU A 327 14.87 -1.03 9.35
C GLU A 327 15.62 -0.54 8.11
N LEU A 328 15.04 0.40 7.35
CA LEU A 328 15.69 0.98 6.16
C LEU A 328 16.94 1.80 6.51
N GLY A 329 16.94 2.44 7.68
CA GLY A 329 18.13 3.09 8.24
C GLY A 329 19.28 2.10 8.38
N LEU A 330 19.02 0.97 9.04
CA LEU A 330 19.99 -0.10 9.19
C LEU A 330 20.39 -0.73 7.85
N GLU A 331 19.44 -1.00 6.95
CA GLU A 331 19.74 -1.54 5.61
C GLU A 331 20.69 -0.60 4.85
N THR A 332 20.45 0.71 4.91
CA THR A 332 21.30 1.71 4.27
C THR A 332 22.70 1.73 4.87
N VAL A 333 22.84 1.64 6.20
CA VAL A 333 24.15 1.48 6.86
C VAL A 333 24.89 0.27 6.28
N THR A 334 24.21 -0.87 6.10
CA THR A 334 24.86 -2.06 5.53
C THR A 334 25.25 -1.92 4.07
N LEU A 335 24.57 -1.09 3.28
CA LEU A 335 24.96 -0.77 1.90
C LEU A 335 26.22 0.11 1.85
N LEU A 336 26.31 1.08 2.75
CA LEU A 336 27.46 1.97 2.86
C LEU A 336 28.70 1.23 3.41
N GLY A 337 28.50 0.19 4.21
CA GLY A 337 29.56 -0.56 4.87
C GLY A 337 30.14 0.24 6.03
N GLY A 338 31.47 0.22 6.17
CA GLY A 338 32.21 0.87 7.27
C GLY A 338 31.75 2.30 7.56
N ILE A 339 31.68 3.14 6.52
CA ILE A 339 31.37 4.57 6.64
C ILE A 339 29.96 4.83 7.20
N GLY A 340 29.00 3.92 6.95
CA GLY A 340 27.59 4.13 7.29
C GLY A 340 27.29 4.20 8.79
N TYR A 341 28.16 3.62 9.64
CA TYR A 341 28.03 3.63 11.09
C TYR A 341 29.09 4.49 11.80
N THR A 342 29.75 5.38 11.04
CA THR A 342 30.69 6.37 11.60
C THR A 342 30.01 7.70 11.83
N TRP A 343 30.61 8.58 12.64
CA TRP A 343 30.06 9.92 12.87
C TRP A 343 30.18 10.81 11.63
N GLU A 344 31.17 10.56 10.77
CA GLU A 344 31.49 11.33 9.58
C GLU A 344 30.39 11.33 8.52
N HIS A 345 29.41 10.42 8.61
CA HIS A 345 28.33 10.28 7.64
C HIS A 345 26.95 10.48 8.26
N ASP A 346 26.06 11.19 7.58
CA ASP A 346 24.78 11.61 8.16
C ASP A 346 23.76 10.46 8.34
N THR A 347 24.00 9.29 7.76
CA THR A 347 23.07 8.13 7.85
C THR A 347 22.67 7.79 9.28
N HIS A 348 23.59 7.88 10.24
CA HIS A 348 23.24 7.60 11.63
C HIS A 348 22.26 8.63 12.21
N LEU A 349 22.25 9.88 11.74
CA LEU A 349 21.32 10.90 12.21
C LEU A 349 19.90 10.60 11.72
N TYR A 350 19.74 10.25 10.44
CA TYR A 350 18.46 9.81 9.89
C TYR A 350 17.95 8.54 10.58
N TRP A 351 18.84 7.58 10.83
CA TRP A 351 18.48 6.33 11.52
C TRP A 351 18.05 6.57 12.97
N ARG A 352 18.81 7.38 13.73
CA ARG A 352 18.44 7.78 15.11
C ARG A 352 17.11 8.53 15.17
N ARG A 353 16.83 9.37 14.18
CA ARG A 353 15.56 10.08 14.06
C ARG A 353 14.40 9.10 13.84
N ALA A 354 14.56 8.14 12.93
CA ALA A 354 13.57 7.08 12.71
C ALA A 354 13.31 6.25 13.99
N MET A 355 14.37 5.82 14.68
CA MET A 355 14.27 5.10 15.97
C MET A 355 13.47 5.88 17.01
N THR A 356 13.63 7.20 17.04
CA THR A 356 12.94 8.08 17.99
C THR A 356 11.44 8.14 17.69
N LEU A 357 11.04 8.30 16.43
CA LEU A 357 9.62 8.30 16.04
C LEU A 357 8.93 6.97 16.38
N GLU A 358 9.56 5.84 16.05
CA GLU A 358 9.07 4.50 16.38
C GLU A 358 8.92 4.30 17.89
N SER A 359 9.97 4.66 18.66
CA SER A 359 9.98 4.45 20.11
C SER A 359 8.92 5.29 20.84
N LEU A 360 8.69 6.53 20.39
CA LEU A 360 7.74 7.44 21.02
C LEU A 360 6.29 7.02 20.81
N LEU A 361 5.94 6.55 19.61
CA LEU A 361 4.56 6.14 19.32
C LEU A 361 4.18 4.84 20.06
N GLY A 362 5.17 3.97 20.29
CA GLY A 362 5.03 2.73 21.05
C GLY A 362 5.14 1.47 20.19
N PRO A 363 4.91 0.29 20.77
CA PRO A 363 5.14 -0.98 20.09
C PRO A 363 4.20 -1.14 18.89
N VAL A 364 4.78 -1.49 17.74
CA VAL A 364 4.05 -1.75 16.48
C VAL A 364 2.96 -2.80 16.65
N SER A 365 3.20 -3.81 17.50
CA SER A 365 2.24 -4.87 17.79
C SER A 365 0.91 -4.35 18.37
N ALA A 366 0.91 -3.19 19.03
CA ALA A 366 -0.33 -2.57 19.50
C ALA A 366 -1.19 -2.08 18.32
N PHE A 367 -0.56 -1.51 17.28
CA PHE A 367 -1.24 -1.10 16.06
C PHE A 367 -1.67 -2.31 15.21
N GLU A 368 -0.85 -3.36 15.14
CA GLU A 368 -1.23 -4.62 14.50
C GLU A 368 -2.48 -5.22 15.17
N HIS A 369 -2.50 -5.28 16.50
CA HIS A 369 -3.65 -5.78 17.24
C HIS A 369 -4.89 -4.90 17.01
N ARG A 370 -4.73 -3.58 17.10
CA ARG A 370 -5.82 -2.62 16.90
C ARG A 370 -6.41 -2.69 15.49
N LEU A 371 -5.56 -2.72 14.46
CA LEU A 371 -6.03 -2.87 13.08
C LEU A 371 -6.76 -4.20 12.88
N GLY A 372 -6.25 -5.29 13.48
CA GLY A 372 -6.94 -6.57 13.49
C GLY A 372 -8.29 -6.57 14.23
N GLU A 373 -8.44 -5.77 15.29
CA GLU A 373 -9.74 -5.54 15.94
C GLU A 373 -10.72 -4.82 15.03
N LEU A 374 -10.29 -3.71 14.41
CA LEU A 374 -11.13 -2.87 13.56
C LEU A 374 -11.66 -3.65 12.36
N VAL A 375 -10.79 -4.42 11.69
CA VAL A 375 -11.14 -5.22 10.51
C VAL A 375 -11.90 -6.51 10.87
N GLY A 376 -11.66 -7.07 12.07
CA GLY A 376 -12.22 -8.35 12.50
C GLY A 376 -13.53 -8.28 13.28
N ALA A 377 -14.19 -7.13 13.39
CA ALA A 377 -15.24 -6.94 14.40
C ALA A 377 -16.52 -7.77 14.17
N THR A 378 -16.64 -8.90 14.88
CA THR A 378 -17.81 -9.16 15.73
C THR A 378 -17.37 -9.79 17.05
N PRO A 379 -17.87 -9.31 18.20
CA PRO A 379 -17.73 -10.02 19.45
C PRO A 379 -18.56 -11.31 19.37
N LEU A 380 -17.89 -12.47 19.42
CA LEU A 380 -18.55 -13.73 19.75
C LEU A 380 -19.32 -13.50 21.05
N ARG A 381 -20.67 -13.50 20.96
CA ARG A 381 -21.51 -13.43 22.14
C ARG A 381 -21.14 -14.56 23.08
N THR A 382 -20.83 -14.17 24.30
CA THR A 382 -20.65 -15.02 25.47
C THR A 382 -21.82 -15.99 25.62
N SER A 383 -21.46 -17.25 25.89
CA SER A 383 -22.30 -18.37 26.33
C SER A 383 -23.59 -17.97 27.07
N GLY A 384 -24.74 -18.51 26.61
CA GLY A 384 -26.00 -18.45 27.35
C GLY A 384 -27.20 -19.11 26.65
N GLY A 385 -27.30 -20.44 26.74
CA GLY A 385 -28.58 -21.16 26.88
C GLY A 385 -29.38 -21.60 25.64
N ALA A 386 -29.84 -22.86 25.70
CA ALA A 386 -30.92 -23.54 24.97
C ALA A 386 -30.60 -24.31 23.65
N GLU A 387 -30.29 -25.60 23.86
CA GLU A 387 -30.96 -26.81 23.31
C GLU A 387 -31.16 -27.01 21.79
N GLU A 388 -30.56 -28.13 21.35
CA GLU A 388 -31.02 -29.14 20.37
C GLU A 388 -31.74 -28.71 19.08
N GLU A 389 -31.09 -28.95 17.93
CA GLU A 389 -31.65 -29.88 16.93
C GLU A 389 -30.57 -30.40 15.96
N HIS A 390 -30.37 -31.72 15.98
CA HIS A 390 -29.62 -32.48 15.00
C HIS A 390 -30.42 -32.63 13.71
N SER A 391 -29.87 -32.25 12.54
CA SER A 391 -30.22 -32.94 11.29
C SER A 391 -29.24 -32.67 10.13
N ARG A 392 -28.46 -33.71 9.82
CA ARG A 392 -28.11 -34.24 8.47
C ARG A 392 -27.79 -33.25 7.34
N ALA A 393 -26.52 -33.23 6.94
CA ALA A 393 -26.13 -33.26 5.52
C ALA A 393 -24.76 -33.95 5.37
N SER A 394 -24.81 -35.24 5.01
CA SER A 394 -23.71 -35.99 4.41
C SER A 394 -23.98 -36.05 2.92
N SER A 395 -23.06 -35.51 2.12
CA SER A 395 -22.66 -36.06 0.81
C SER A 395 -21.51 -35.24 0.24
N ALA A 396 -20.30 -35.76 0.40
CA ALA A 396 -19.15 -35.32 -0.37
C ALA A 396 -19.45 -35.50 -1.87
N THR A 397 -19.41 -34.40 -2.63
CA THR A 397 -19.47 -34.42 -4.09
C THR A 397 -18.08 -34.01 -4.61
N PRO A 398 -17.48 -34.71 -5.58
CA PRO A 398 -16.21 -34.28 -6.15
C PRO A 398 -16.43 -32.96 -6.89
N LEU A 399 -15.66 -31.92 -6.54
CA LEU A 399 -15.57 -30.68 -7.29
C LEU A 399 -15.21 -31.00 -8.74
N SER A 400 -16.19 -30.91 -9.63
CA SER A 400 -16.02 -31.15 -11.06
C SER A 400 -15.26 -29.97 -11.68
N ALA A 401 -14.27 -30.30 -12.50
CA ALA A 401 -13.51 -29.37 -13.34
C ALA A 401 -14.40 -28.77 -14.44
N SER A 402 -15.26 -27.82 -14.08
CA SER A 402 -15.97 -26.95 -15.02
C SER A 402 -16.65 -25.83 -14.25
N GLY A 403 -15.85 -24.93 -13.71
CA GLY A 403 -16.27 -23.61 -13.27
C GLY A 403 -15.06 -22.72 -13.49
N GLY A 404 -15.26 -21.53 -14.05
CA GLY A 404 -14.24 -20.49 -13.89
C GLY A 404 -13.90 -20.39 -12.40
N ALA A 405 -12.69 -19.98 -12.08
CA ALA A 405 -12.47 -19.41 -10.76
C ALA A 405 -13.35 -18.15 -10.68
N GLU A 406 -14.63 -18.32 -10.37
CA GLU A 406 -15.45 -17.31 -9.75
C GLU A 406 -14.77 -17.10 -8.40
N GLU A 407 -13.84 -16.14 -8.39
CA GLU A 407 -13.39 -15.42 -7.22
C GLU A 407 -14.63 -14.73 -6.63
N GLU A 408 -15.53 -15.52 -6.05
CA GLU A 408 -16.64 -15.03 -5.22
C GLU A 408 -16.06 -14.85 -3.82
N HIS A 409 -15.24 -13.80 -3.69
CA HIS A 409 -14.70 -13.39 -2.40
C HIS A 409 -15.85 -12.83 -1.55
N SER A 410 -16.27 -13.69 -0.61
CA SER A 410 -17.24 -13.43 0.45
C SER A 410 -17.02 -12.06 1.11
N ARG A 411 -18.01 -11.16 0.98
CA ARG A 411 -18.18 -9.91 1.74
C ARG A 411 -18.60 -10.17 3.21
N ALA A 412 -18.12 -11.23 3.85
CA ALA A 412 -18.56 -11.63 5.19
C ALA A 412 -17.68 -11.14 6.35
N SER A 413 -16.89 -10.05 6.18
CA SER A 413 -16.30 -9.39 7.35
C SER A 413 -17.29 -8.36 7.90
N SER A 414 -17.77 -8.57 9.11
CA SER A 414 -18.58 -7.59 9.87
C SER A 414 -17.76 -6.43 10.45
N GLY A 415 -16.44 -6.40 10.24
CA GLY A 415 -15.57 -5.31 10.64
C GLY A 415 -15.48 -4.16 9.63
N LEU A 416 -14.78 -3.10 10.03
CA LEU A 416 -14.57 -1.90 9.24
C LEU A 416 -13.66 -2.20 8.05
N ALA A 417 -13.96 -1.58 6.90
CA ALA A 417 -13.12 -1.61 5.72
C ALA A 417 -12.62 -0.21 5.39
N ARG A 418 -11.37 -0.13 4.92
CA ARG A 418 -10.77 1.13 4.48
C ARG A 418 -11.43 1.59 3.16
N ASP A 419 -11.92 2.83 3.17
CA ASP A 419 -12.59 3.45 2.02
C ASP A 419 -11.57 4.15 1.08
N PHE A 420 -11.38 3.52 -0.09
CA PHE A 420 -10.57 4.04 -1.20
C PHE A 420 -11.42 4.68 -2.31
N SER A 421 -12.71 4.95 -2.05
CA SER A 421 -13.56 5.67 -2.99
C SER A 421 -13.03 7.09 -3.25
N LEU A 422 -13.32 7.58 -4.45
CA LEU A 422 -13.04 8.94 -4.88
C LEU A 422 -14.35 9.64 -5.21
N GLU A 423 -14.49 10.87 -4.76
CA GLU A 423 -15.40 11.79 -5.44
C GLU A 423 -14.82 12.05 -6.83
N VAL A 424 -15.63 11.83 -7.87
CA VAL A 424 -15.20 11.97 -9.25
C VAL A 424 -15.36 13.43 -9.66
N PRO A 425 -14.26 14.17 -9.90
CA PRO A 425 -14.38 15.56 -10.34
C PRO A 425 -15.02 15.61 -11.73
N GLU A 426 -15.86 16.63 -11.97
CA GLU A 426 -16.40 16.94 -13.29
C GLU A 426 -17.19 15.77 -13.94
N GLU A 427 -17.84 14.93 -13.14
CA GLU A 427 -18.67 13.85 -13.68
C GLU A 427 -19.85 14.39 -14.50
N ASP A 428 -20.13 13.76 -15.65
CA ASP A 428 -21.37 13.98 -16.40
C ASP A 428 -22.49 13.12 -15.78
N PRO A 429 -23.51 13.71 -15.13
CA PRO A 429 -24.61 12.94 -14.53
C PRO A 429 -25.38 12.12 -15.56
N ALA A 430 -25.45 12.59 -16.82
CA ALA A 430 -26.11 11.84 -17.88
C ALA A 430 -25.33 10.56 -18.22
N PHE A 431 -23.99 10.63 -18.21
CA PHE A 431 -23.14 9.46 -18.37
C PHE A 431 -23.36 8.44 -17.24
N ARG A 432 -23.29 8.88 -15.97
CA ARG A 432 -23.54 8.00 -14.81
C ARG A 432 -24.91 7.33 -14.90
N ASN A 433 -25.97 8.11 -15.18
CA ASN A 433 -27.32 7.59 -15.32
C ASN A 433 -27.45 6.56 -16.45
N ARG A 434 -26.77 6.78 -17.59
CA ARG A 434 -26.71 5.80 -18.68
C ARG A 434 -26.07 4.49 -18.21
N ILE A 435 -24.92 4.55 -17.53
CA ILE A 435 -24.24 3.36 -17.03
C ILE A 435 -25.11 2.63 -16.01
N ALA A 436 -25.69 3.35 -15.04
CA ALA A 436 -26.58 2.79 -14.03
C ALA A 436 -27.79 2.08 -14.67
N ALA A 437 -28.41 2.67 -15.70
CA ALA A 437 -29.52 2.06 -16.42
C ALA A 437 -29.11 0.74 -17.10
N VAL A 438 -27.98 0.74 -17.82
CA VAL A 438 -27.45 -0.47 -18.48
C VAL A 438 -27.13 -1.56 -17.45
N LEU A 439 -26.50 -1.20 -16.33
CA LEU A 439 -26.17 -2.17 -15.28
C LEU A 439 -27.41 -2.69 -14.56
N GLY A 440 -28.46 -1.88 -14.42
CA GLY A 440 -29.77 -2.32 -13.94
C GLY A 440 -30.42 -3.36 -14.85
N GLU A 441 -30.36 -3.16 -16.17
CA GLU A 441 -30.80 -4.17 -17.15
C GLU A 441 -29.98 -5.46 -17.04
N VAL A 442 -28.66 -5.35 -16.91
CA VAL A 442 -27.75 -6.50 -16.78
C VAL A 442 -28.00 -7.26 -15.48
N ALA A 443 -28.24 -6.57 -14.37
CA ALA A 443 -28.55 -7.20 -13.08
C ALA A 443 -29.83 -8.05 -13.16
N ALA A 444 -30.79 -7.66 -13.98
CA ALA A 444 -32.03 -8.41 -14.20
C ALA A 444 -31.86 -9.66 -15.09
N LEU A 445 -30.75 -9.78 -15.82
CA LEU A 445 -30.43 -10.99 -16.59
C LEU A 445 -29.92 -12.12 -15.67
N PRO A 446 -30.04 -13.40 -16.08
CA PRO A 446 -29.48 -14.53 -15.34
C PRO A 446 -28.00 -14.31 -15.01
N ALA A 447 -27.62 -14.58 -13.76
CA ALA A 447 -26.24 -14.46 -13.30
C ALA A 447 -25.32 -15.47 -13.99
N GLU A 448 -25.82 -16.67 -14.23
CA GLU A 448 -25.11 -17.74 -14.93
C GLU A 448 -25.19 -17.59 -16.45
N GLY A 449 -24.10 -17.96 -17.12
CA GLY A 449 -24.02 -18.02 -18.59
C GLY A 449 -23.71 -16.68 -19.26
N PRO A 450 -23.75 -16.62 -20.60
CA PRO A 450 -23.15 -15.52 -21.36
C PRO A 450 -24.03 -14.28 -21.48
N ALA A 451 -25.27 -14.28 -20.96
CA ALA A 451 -26.25 -13.22 -21.21
C ALA A 451 -25.79 -11.85 -20.70
N ARG A 452 -25.32 -11.79 -19.45
CA ARG A 452 -24.78 -10.55 -18.84
C ARG A 452 -23.56 -10.05 -19.60
N GLN A 453 -22.59 -10.93 -19.86
CA GLN A 453 -21.37 -10.56 -20.57
C GLN A 453 -21.64 -10.07 -22.00
N ARG A 454 -22.55 -10.71 -22.75
CA ARG A 454 -22.94 -10.27 -24.10
C ARG A 454 -23.57 -8.88 -24.06
N ARG A 455 -24.53 -8.65 -23.16
CA ARG A 455 -25.17 -7.34 -23.00
C ARG A 455 -24.15 -6.24 -22.67
N LEU A 456 -23.21 -6.53 -21.76
CA LEU A 456 -22.12 -5.61 -21.42
C LEU A 456 -21.17 -5.35 -22.60
N ALA A 457 -20.86 -6.39 -23.39
CA ALA A 457 -19.99 -6.25 -24.57
C ALA A 457 -20.66 -5.39 -25.66
N ASP A 458 -21.98 -5.54 -25.87
CA ASP A 458 -22.74 -4.73 -26.84
C ASP A 458 -22.74 -3.23 -26.48
N GLU A 459 -22.61 -2.88 -25.20
CA GLU A 459 -22.47 -1.50 -24.72
C GLU A 459 -21.02 -1.03 -24.57
N GLY A 460 -20.05 -1.91 -24.85
CA GLY A 460 -18.62 -1.63 -24.69
C GLY A 460 -18.18 -1.53 -23.22
N LEU A 461 -18.86 -2.18 -22.28
CA LEU A 461 -18.58 -2.09 -20.83
C LEU A 461 -17.68 -3.20 -20.27
N VAL A 462 -17.35 -4.22 -21.07
CA VAL A 462 -16.39 -5.28 -20.65
C VAL A 462 -14.99 -4.69 -20.48
N LEU A 463 -14.51 -3.93 -21.47
CA LEU A 463 -13.24 -3.18 -21.39
C LEU A 463 -13.46 -1.74 -21.87
N PRO A 464 -14.03 -0.84 -21.03
CA PRO A 464 -14.56 0.44 -21.49
C PRO A 464 -13.54 1.40 -22.10
N HIS A 465 -12.26 1.28 -21.71
CA HIS A 465 -11.16 2.12 -22.19
C HIS A 465 -10.72 1.75 -23.61
N TYR A 466 -11.17 0.62 -24.16
CA TYR A 466 -10.87 0.26 -25.54
C TYR A 466 -11.50 1.26 -26.50
N PRO A 467 -10.85 1.49 -27.67
CA PRO A 467 -11.39 2.39 -28.68
C PRO A 467 -12.74 1.87 -29.21
N ARG A 468 -13.57 2.81 -29.68
CA ARG A 468 -14.79 2.46 -30.41
C ARG A 468 -14.42 1.69 -31.71
N PRO A 469 -15.24 0.71 -32.14
CA PRO A 469 -16.51 0.30 -31.56
C PRO A 469 -16.40 -0.78 -30.46
N TYR A 470 -15.19 -1.18 -30.04
CA TYR A 470 -14.98 -2.31 -29.13
C TYR A 470 -15.20 -1.96 -27.66
N GLY A 471 -14.83 -0.73 -27.27
CA GLY A 471 -15.23 -0.11 -26.01
C GLY A 471 -15.94 1.22 -26.31
N ILE A 472 -16.02 2.05 -25.28
CA ILE A 472 -16.60 3.41 -25.40
C ILE A 472 -15.53 4.50 -25.45
N ALA A 473 -14.26 4.12 -25.49
CA ALA A 473 -13.09 4.99 -25.32
C ALA A 473 -13.16 5.78 -24.00
N ALA A 474 -13.58 5.11 -22.92
CA ALA A 474 -13.77 5.72 -21.62
C ALA A 474 -12.48 6.41 -21.15
N THR A 475 -12.60 7.69 -20.87
CA THR A 475 -11.59 8.50 -20.19
C THR A 475 -11.32 7.96 -18.78
N PRO A 476 -10.22 8.35 -18.12
CA PRO A 476 -9.96 7.94 -16.74
C PRO A 476 -11.09 8.33 -15.75
N VAL A 477 -11.77 9.46 -15.99
CA VAL A 477 -12.96 9.90 -15.21
C VAL A 477 -14.13 8.94 -15.44
N GLU A 478 -14.46 8.66 -16.71
CA GLU A 478 -15.54 7.73 -17.05
C GLU A 478 -15.26 6.31 -16.52
N GLN A 479 -14.00 5.85 -16.53
CA GLN A 479 -13.59 4.57 -15.93
C GLN A 479 -13.94 4.48 -14.45
N LEU A 480 -13.71 5.56 -13.68
CA LEU A 480 -14.08 5.62 -12.26
C LEU A 480 -15.59 5.59 -12.06
N VAL A 481 -16.35 6.34 -12.86
CA VAL A 481 -17.82 6.32 -12.81
C VAL A 481 -18.34 4.91 -13.10
N ILE A 482 -17.83 4.25 -14.15
CA ILE A 482 -18.23 2.89 -14.52
C ILE A 482 -17.92 1.91 -13.38
N GLN A 483 -16.72 2.01 -12.79
CA GLN A 483 -16.35 1.17 -11.65
C GLN A 483 -17.33 1.34 -10.47
N GLN A 484 -17.62 2.59 -10.09
CA GLN A 484 -18.55 2.87 -8.99
C GLN A 484 -19.96 2.35 -9.27
N GLU A 485 -20.42 2.44 -10.51
CA GLU A 485 -21.74 1.92 -10.86
C GLU A 485 -21.78 0.38 -10.88
N TYR A 486 -20.70 -0.30 -11.28
CA TYR A 486 -20.58 -1.76 -11.08
C TYR A 486 -20.67 -2.15 -9.60
N GLU A 487 -19.96 -1.43 -8.74
CA GLU A 487 -19.99 -1.64 -7.29
C GLU A 487 -21.40 -1.41 -6.71
N ARG A 488 -22.09 -0.35 -7.13
CA ARG A 488 -23.46 -0.02 -6.72
C ARG A 488 -24.49 -1.02 -7.20
N SER A 489 -24.37 -1.51 -8.43
CA SER A 489 -25.34 -2.44 -9.01
C SER A 489 -25.17 -3.88 -8.52
N GLY A 490 -24.03 -4.20 -7.88
CA GLY A 490 -23.65 -5.57 -7.51
C GLY A 490 -23.38 -6.48 -8.71
N VAL A 491 -23.16 -5.91 -9.90
CA VAL A 491 -22.82 -6.66 -11.10
C VAL A 491 -21.31 -6.83 -11.15
N THR A 492 -20.82 -8.06 -11.30
CA THR A 492 -19.39 -8.30 -11.50
C THR A 492 -18.98 -7.92 -12.92
N GLN A 493 -18.00 -7.04 -13.06
CA GLN A 493 -17.41 -6.73 -14.37
C GLN A 493 -16.70 -7.97 -14.95
N PRO A 494 -17.04 -8.43 -16.17
CA PRO A 494 -16.40 -9.60 -16.76
C PRO A 494 -14.91 -9.38 -17.03
N LYS A 495 -14.10 -10.41 -16.78
CA LYS A 495 -12.68 -10.46 -17.16
C LYS A 495 -12.47 -11.43 -18.30
N THR A 496 -11.58 -11.09 -19.23
CA THR A 496 -11.18 -12.00 -20.32
C THR A 496 -9.82 -12.66 -20.05
N VAL A 497 -9.18 -12.33 -18.92
CA VAL A 497 -7.93 -12.90 -18.42
C VAL A 497 -6.81 -12.77 -19.45
N ILE A 498 -6.51 -13.83 -20.21
CA ILE A 498 -5.48 -13.80 -21.26
C ILE A 498 -5.89 -12.89 -22.42
N GLY A 499 -7.20 -12.73 -22.65
CA GLY A 499 -7.74 -11.78 -23.63
C GLY A 499 -7.30 -10.34 -23.35
N GLU A 500 -7.27 -9.91 -22.09
CA GLU A 500 -6.79 -8.57 -21.68
C GLU A 500 -5.29 -8.38 -21.97
N TRP A 501 -4.52 -9.47 -22.12
CA TRP A 501 -3.11 -9.39 -22.47
C TRP A 501 -2.91 -9.35 -23.98
N ALA A 502 -3.68 -10.17 -24.72
CA ALA A 502 -3.60 -10.32 -26.17
C ALA A 502 -4.23 -9.14 -26.93
N MET A 503 -5.42 -8.71 -26.52
CA MET A 503 -6.23 -7.74 -27.25
C MET A 503 -5.56 -6.37 -27.43
N PRO A 504 -4.87 -5.76 -26.43
CA PRO A 504 -4.22 -4.47 -26.64
C PRO A 504 -3.15 -4.53 -27.76
N THR A 505 -2.40 -5.63 -27.83
CA THR A 505 -1.40 -5.86 -28.88
C THR A 505 -2.06 -6.02 -30.25
N ILE A 506 -3.17 -6.75 -30.34
CA ILE A 506 -3.94 -6.94 -31.60
C ILE A 506 -4.62 -5.65 -32.04
N LEU A 507 -5.19 -4.87 -31.12
CA LEU A 507 -5.79 -3.57 -31.43
C LEU A 507 -4.75 -2.58 -31.96
N ALA A 508 -3.54 -2.59 -31.41
CA ALA A 508 -2.46 -1.69 -31.81
C ALA A 508 -1.75 -2.11 -33.10
N HIS A 509 -1.59 -3.42 -33.35
CA HIS A 509 -0.71 -3.93 -34.40
C HIS A 509 -1.35 -4.93 -35.37
N GLY A 510 -2.57 -5.39 -35.09
CA GLY A 510 -3.28 -6.32 -35.95
C GLY A 510 -3.91 -5.66 -37.18
N THR A 511 -4.21 -6.47 -38.19
CA THR A 511 -4.99 -6.02 -39.35
C THR A 511 -6.46 -5.83 -38.97
N ASP A 512 -7.23 -5.15 -39.83
CA ASP A 512 -8.65 -4.92 -39.54
C ASP A 512 -9.46 -6.23 -39.59
N GLU A 513 -9.06 -7.19 -40.41
CA GLU A 513 -9.63 -8.54 -40.43
C GLU A 513 -9.36 -9.27 -39.10
N GLN A 514 -8.14 -9.21 -38.57
CA GLN A 514 -7.80 -9.80 -37.27
C GLN A 514 -8.63 -9.16 -36.14
N LYS A 515 -8.74 -7.82 -36.13
CA LYS A 515 -9.53 -7.11 -35.12
C LYS A 515 -11.02 -7.49 -35.21
N ALA A 516 -11.58 -7.52 -36.41
CA ALA A 516 -12.99 -7.86 -36.65
C ALA A 516 -13.32 -9.30 -36.24
N ALA A 517 -12.42 -10.25 -36.50
CA ALA A 517 -12.61 -11.65 -36.16
C ALA A 517 -12.44 -11.94 -34.66
N LEU A 518 -11.49 -11.27 -33.99
CA LEU A 518 -11.06 -11.66 -32.65
C LEU A 518 -11.66 -10.80 -31.52
N VAL A 519 -11.73 -9.48 -31.70
CA VAL A 519 -12.02 -8.56 -30.58
C VAL A 519 -13.47 -8.68 -30.10
N PRO A 520 -14.50 -8.58 -30.96
CA PRO A 520 -15.89 -8.63 -30.50
C PRO A 520 -16.26 -9.97 -29.84
N ALA A 521 -15.81 -11.07 -30.43
CA ALA A 521 -16.07 -12.42 -29.92
C ALA A 521 -15.35 -12.66 -28.58
N THR A 522 -14.14 -12.11 -28.39
CA THR A 522 -13.46 -12.15 -27.08
C THR A 522 -14.24 -11.37 -26.02
N LEU A 523 -14.70 -10.16 -26.32
CA LEU A 523 -15.45 -9.34 -25.35
C LEU A 523 -16.78 -9.99 -24.94
N ARG A 524 -17.47 -10.67 -25.87
CA ARG A 524 -18.70 -11.44 -25.60
C ARG A 524 -18.47 -12.76 -24.86
N GLY A 525 -17.21 -13.15 -24.60
CA GLY A 525 -16.87 -14.42 -23.94
C GLY A 525 -16.99 -15.64 -24.86
N GLU A 526 -17.05 -15.44 -26.18
CA GLU A 526 -17.12 -16.52 -27.19
C GLU A 526 -15.73 -17.08 -27.53
N ILE A 527 -14.68 -16.29 -27.29
CA ILE A 527 -13.29 -16.71 -27.46
C ILE A 527 -12.59 -16.76 -26.10
N THR A 528 -11.90 -17.87 -25.88
CA THR A 528 -11.01 -18.10 -24.74
C THR A 528 -9.59 -18.16 -25.26
N TRP A 529 -8.65 -17.57 -24.54
CA TRP A 529 -7.27 -17.40 -24.97
C TRP A 529 -6.29 -18.21 -24.12
N CYS A 530 -5.19 -18.63 -24.72
CA CYS A 530 -3.97 -19.03 -24.01
C CYS A 530 -2.75 -18.22 -24.48
N GLN A 531 -1.70 -18.17 -23.67
CA GLN A 531 -0.43 -17.54 -24.01
C GLN A 531 0.61 -18.64 -24.26
N LEU A 532 1.21 -18.64 -25.45
CA LEU A 532 2.14 -19.65 -25.94
C LEU A 532 3.55 -19.05 -26.09
N PHE A 533 4.08 -18.48 -25.01
CA PHE A 533 5.37 -17.79 -25.02
C PHE A 533 6.49 -18.71 -24.53
N SER A 534 6.34 -19.17 -23.29
CA SER A 534 7.35 -19.97 -22.56
C SER A 534 7.59 -21.35 -23.19
N GLU A 535 8.84 -21.79 -23.11
CA GLU A 535 9.34 -23.08 -23.58
C GLU A 535 10.16 -23.77 -22.49
N PRO A 536 10.35 -25.10 -22.55
CA PRO A 536 11.19 -25.80 -21.57
C PRO A 536 12.60 -25.21 -21.45
N GLY A 537 13.17 -24.74 -22.56
CA GLY A 537 14.49 -24.09 -22.60
C GLY A 537 14.47 -22.55 -22.53
N ALA A 538 13.29 -21.91 -22.51
CA ALA A 538 13.18 -20.44 -22.56
C ALA A 538 11.96 -19.93 -21.76
N GLY A 539 12.23 -19.35 -20.59
CA GLY A 539 11.23 -18.68 -19.76
C GLY A 539 11.68 -17.26 -19.41
N SER A 540 12.54 -17.12 -18.39
CA SER A 540 13.09 -15.81 -17.98
C SER A 540 13.95 -15.16 -19.09
N ASP A 541 14.73 -15.94 -19.83
CA ASP A 541 15.36 -15.51 -21.09
C ASP A 541 14.46 -15.86 -22.28
N LEU A 542 13.27 -15.24 -22.34
CA LEU A 542 12.26 -15.53 -23.36
C LEU A 542 12.80 -15.38 -24.80
N ALA A 543 13.78 -14.51 -25.03
CA ALA A 543 14.37 -14.32 -26.34
C ALA A 543 15.14 -15.57 -26.84
N ALA A 544 15.50 -16.50 -25.94
CA ALA A 544 16.14 -17.77 -26.29
C ALA A 544 15.19 -18.84 -26.84
N LEU A 545 13.90 -18.52 -27.02
CA LEU A 545 12.91 -19.42 -27.59
C LEU A 545 13.39 -20.07 -28.91
N SER A 546 12.96 -21.31 -29.11
CA SER A 546 13.41 -22.27 -30.11
C SER A 546 12.28 -22.80 -31.00
N THR A 547 11.01 -22.67 -30.59
CA THR A 547 9.87 -22.94 -31.48
C THR A 547 10.04 -22.12 -32.75
N ARG A 548 10.03 -22.78 -33.90
CA ARG A 548 10.32 -22.16 -35.20
C ARG A 548 9.06 -22.03 -36.04
N ALA A 549 9.01 -20.98 -36.84
CA ALA A 549 8.01 -20.78 -37.88
C ALA A 549 8.72 -20.63 -39.22
N GLU A 550 8.58 -21.63 -40.08
CA GLU A 550 9.16 -21.63 -41.43
C GLU A 550 8.13 -21.11 -42.43
N LYS A 551 8.54 -20.19 -43.31
CA LYS A 551 7.66 -19.69 -44.36
C LYS A 551 7.35 -20.80 -45.36
N VAL A 552 6.07 -20.99 -45.68
CA VAL A 552 5.56 -21.91 -46.70
C VAL A 552 4.56 -21.19 -47.61
N ASP A 553 4.02 -21.88 -48.62
CA ASP A 553 3.01 -21.29 -49.49
C ASP A 553 1.74 -20.95 -48.68
N GLY A 554 1.25 -19.72 -48.84
CA GLY A 554 0.07 -19.19 -48.13
C GLY A 554 0.19 -18.99 -46.62
N GLY A 555 1.34 -19.26 -45.99
CA GLY A 555 1.47 -19.17 -44.54
C GLY A 555 2.80 -19.61 -43.96
N TRP A 556 2.72 -20.20 -42.77
CA TRP A 556 3.85 -20.61 -41.94
C TRP A 556 3.64 -22.02 -41.40
N ARG A 557 4.73 -22.76 -41.24
CA ARG A 557 4.74 -24.08 -40.62
C ARG A 557 5.47 -24.00 -39.29
N LEU A 558 4.74 -24.23 -38.20
CA LEU A 558 5.25 -24.14 -36.85
C LEU A 558 5.64 -25.51 -36.30
N ASN A 559 6.79 -25.56 -35.65
CA ASN A 559 7.31 -26.75 -35.00
C ASN A 559 8.02 -26.37 -33.69
N GLY A 560 7.68 -27.05 -32.60
CA GLY A 560 8.29 -26.79 -31.29
C GLY A 560 7.41 -27.22 -30.13
N GLN A 561 7.79 -26.79 -28.93
CA GLN A 561 7.11 -27.13 -27.68
C GLN A 561 6.99 -25.87 -26.82
N LYS A 562 5.79 -25.62 -26.31
CA LYS A 562 5.49 -24.60 -25.31
C LYS A 562 5.10 -25.25 -24.00
N VAL A 563 5.31 -24.55 -22.89
CA VAL A 563 5.00 -25.05 -21.54
C VAL A 563 4.57 -23.92 -20.62
N TRP A 564 3.86 -24.25 -19.54
CA TRP A 564 3.25 -23.31 -18.58
C TRP A 564 2.08 -22.51 -19.17
N ASN A 565 1.40 -23.08 -20.17
CA ASN A 565 0.32 -22.38 -20.88
C ASN A 565 -1.01 -22.55 -20.13
N SER A 566 -1.47 -21.49 -19.48
CA SER A 566 -2.77 -21.49 -18.82
C SER A 566 -3.90 -21.68 -19.83
N MET A 567 -4.86 -22.55 -19.50
CA MET A 567 -6.10 -22.76 -20.26
C MET A 567 -5.96 -23.28 -21.69
N ALA A 568 -4.77 -23.77 -22.11
CA ALA A 568 -4.56 -24.18 -23.50
C ALA A 568 -5.46 -25.34 -23.97
N ASP A 569 -5.90 -26.19 -23.05
CA ASP A 569 -6.82 -27.32 -23.27
C ASP A 569 -8.24 -26.90 -23.68
N ARG A 570 -8.62 -25.68 -23.31
CA ARG A 570 -9.95 -25.09 -23.55
C ARG A 570 -9.91 -23.80 -24.36
N ALA A 571 -8.72 -23.34 -24.74
CA ALA A 571 -8.55 -22.13 -25.51
C ALA A 571 -9.02 -22.33 -26.95
N HIS A 572 -9.64 -21.31 -27.51
CA HIS A 572 -9.97 -21.23 -28.92
C HIS A 572 -8.75 -20.76 -29.71
N TYR A 573 -8.07 -19.74 -29.21
CA TYR A 573 -6.88 -19.17 -29.83
C TYR A 573 -5.72 -19.01 -28.85
N GLY A 574 -4.50 -19.13 -29.35
CA GLY A 574 -3.27 -18.88 -28.61
C GLY A 574 -2.45 -17.76 -29.24
N ILE A 575 -1.93 -16.83 -28.43
CA ILE A 575 -0.90 -15.90 -28.88
C ILE A 575 0.48 -16.54 -28.75
N CYS A 576 1.18 -16.72 -29.87
CA CYS A 576 2.40 -17.51 -29.95
C CYS A 576 3.60 -16.69 -30.44
N LEU A 577 4.73 -16.86 -29.77
CA LEU A 577 6.03 -16.38 -30.25
C LEU A 577 6.81 -17.53 -30.87
N ALA A 578 7.28 -17.33 -32.09
CA ALA A 578 8.12 -18.29 -32.78
C ALA A 578 9.29 -17.60 -33.49
N ARG A 579 10.41 -18.31 -33.57
CA ARG A 579 11.61 -17.89 -34.28
C ARG A 579 11.40 -18.04 -35.78
N THR A 580 11.43 -16.92 -36.48
CA THR A 580 11.34 -16.83 -37.94
C THR A 580 12.70 -16.62 -38.60
N ASN A 581 13.67 -16.10 -37.84
CA ASN A 581 15.02 -15.83 -38.35
C ASN A 581 16.08 -16.18 -37.30
N PRO A 582 16.82 -17.29 -37.47
CA PRO A 582 17.86 -17.70 -36.52
C PRO A 582 19.19 -16.95 -36.70
N ASP A 583 19.40 -16.27 -37.84
CA ASP A 583 20.69 -15.69 -38.23
C ASP A 583 20.90 -14.26 -37.69
N VAL A 584 19.88 -13.70 -37.06
CA VAL A 584 19.91 -12.37 -36.44
C VAL A 584 19.97 -12.48 -34.91
N PRO A 585 20.38 -11.41 -34.18
CA PRO A 585 20.36 -11.41 -32.72
C PRO A 585 19.02 -11.90 -32.19
N LYS A 586 19.04 -12.75 -31.16
CA LYS A 586 17.89 -13.53 -30.66
C LYS A 586 16.54 -12.81 -30.68
N HIS A 587 16.50 -11.57 -30.15
CA HIS A 587 15.29 -10.76 -30.03
C HIS A 587 14.78 -10.15 -31.35
N ARG A 588 15.61 -10.08 -32.40
CA ARG A 588 15.25 -9.55 -33.72
C ARG A 588 14.71 -10.61 -34.68
N GLY A 589 14.75 -11.89 -34.31
CA GLY A 589 14.34 -12.99 -35.19
C GLY A 589 13.06 -13.68 -34.74
N ILE A 590 12.22 -12.99 -33.99
CA ILE A 590 10.99 -13.52 -33.39
C ILE A 590 9.79 -12.82 -34.02
N SER A 591 8.79 -13.60 -34.41
CA SER A 591 7.48 -13.13 -34.91
C SER A 591 6.35 -13.50 -33.96
N TYR A 592 5.23 -12.80 -34.07
CA TYR A 592 4.04 -12.94 -33.23
C TYR A 592 2.88 -13.51 -34.05
N PHE A 593 2.28 -14.60 -33.59
CA PHE A 593 1.21 -15.31 -34.30
C PHE A 593 -0.02 -15.46 -33.42
N VAL A 594 -1.19 -15.49 -34.06
CA VAL A 594 -2.42 -16.05 -33.48
C VAL A 594 -2.59 -17.46 -34.02
N ILE A 595 -2.80 -18.43 -33.13
CA ILE A 595 -2.90 -19.84 -33.47
C ILE A 595 -4.30 -20.33 -33.12
N ASP A 596 -5.01 -20.93 -34.07
CA ASP A 596 -6.22 -21.71 -33.76
C ASP A 596 -5.78 -23.00 -33.03
N MET A 597 -6.19 -23.16 -31.78
CA MET A 597 -5.78 -24.27 -30.92
C MET A 597 -6.37 -25.62 -31.36
N LYS A 598 -7.31 -25.63 -32.30
CA LYS A 598 -7.86 -26.83 -32.94
C LYS A 598 -7.13 -27.21 -34.24
N SER A 599 -6.10 -26.46 -34.62
CA SER A 599 -5.33 -26.74 -35.83
C SER A 599 -4.72 -28.16 -35.79
N PRO A 600 -4.77 -28.92 -36.88
CA PRO A 600 -4.10 -30.22 -36.96
C PRO A 600 -2.61 -30.11 -36.62
N GLY A 601 -2.09 -31.06 -35.85
CA GLY A 601 -0.70 -31.09 -35.40
C GLY A 601 -0.43 -30.40 -34.05
N ILE A 602 -1.46 -29.83 -33.41
CA ILE A 602 -1.39 -29.35 -32.03
C ILE A 602 -1.75 -30.50 -31.08
N GLU A 603 -0.88 -30.78 -30.12
CA GLU A 603 -1.16 -31.66 -29.00
C GLU A 603 -1.05 -30.87 -27.69
N VAL A 604 -2.12 -30.89 -26.89
CA VAL A 604 -2.16 -30.25 -25.57
C VAL A 604 -2.10 -31.31 -24.48
N ARG A 605 -1.16 -31.19 -23.55
CA ARG A 605 -1.02 -32.07 -22.39
C ARG A 605 -1.17 -31.28 -21.09
N PRO A 606 -2.25 -31.49 -20.33
CA PRO A 606 -2.42 -30.86 -19.01
C PRO A 606 -1.32 -31.30 -18.04
N LEU A 607 -0.84 -30.35 -17.24
CA LEU A 607 0.14 -30.55 -16.18
C LEU A 607 -0.57 -30.46 -14.83
N ARG A 608 -0.45 -31.51 -14.02
CA ARG A 608 -1.00 -31.52 -12.66
C ARG A 608 -0.09 -30.69 -11.75
N GLU A 609 -0.65 -29.65 -11.15
CA GLU A 609 0.02 -28.78 -10.19
C GLU A 609 0.07 -29.40 -8.78
N ALA A 610 0.87 -28.78 -7.90
CA ALA A 610 1.02 -29.23 -6.51
C ALA A 610 -0.28 -29.14 -5.69
N ASN A 611 -1.18 -28.20 -6.02
CA ASN A 611 -2.52 -28.11 -5.44
C ASN A 611 -3.50 -29.17 -5.99
N GLY A 612 -3.06 -29.99 -6.96
CA GLY A 612 -3.84 -31.06 -7.58
C GLY A 612 -4.67 -30.64 -8.78
N HIS A 613 -4.71 -29.35 -9.13
CA HIS A 613 -5.42 -28.82 -10.29
C HIS A 613 -4.60 -28.94 -11.59
N TYR A 614 -5.25 -28.66 -12.72
CA TYR A 614 -4.65 -28.71 -14.06
C TYR A 614 -4.79 -27.36 -14.77
N LEU A 615 -4.18 -26.30 -14.22
CA LEU A 615 -4.24 -24.97 -14.83
C LEU A 615 -3.30 -24.84 -16.02
N PHE A 616 -2.12 -25.46 -15.94
CA PHE A 616 -1.06 -25.35 -16.95
C PHE A 616 -1.05 -26.52 -17.93
N ASN A 617 -0.55 -26.25 -19.13
CA ASN A 617 -0.44 -27.24 -20.19
C ASN A 617 0.92 -27.15 -20.90
N GLU A 618 1.41 -28.29 -21.38
CA GLU A 618 2.35 -28.35 -22.49
C GLU A 618 1.58 -28.32 -23.81
N VAL A 619 2.15 -27.66 -24.81
CA VAL A 619 1.59 -27.59 -26.16
C VAL A 619 2.68 -27.93 -27.16
N PHE A 620 2.49 -28.99 -27.93
CA PHE A 620 3.41 -29.44 -28.96
C PHE A 620 2.89 -29.04 -30.34
N PHE A 621 3.77 -28.50 -31.17
CA PHE A 621 3.50 -28.18 -32.57
C PHE A 621 4.26 -29.16 -33.46
N SER A 622 3.53 -29.94 -34.25
CA SER A 622 4.07 -30.84 -35.29
C SER A 622 3.54 -30.43 -36.65
N ASP A 623 4.35 -29.71 -37.42
CA ASP A 623 4.01 -29.18 -38.75
C ASP A 623 2.68 -28.40 -38.81
N VAL A 624 2.41 -27.60 -37.79
CA VAL A 624 1.15 -26.83 -37.68
C VAL A 624 1.15 -25.69 -38.68
N PHE A 625 0.17 -25.68 -39.57
CA PHE A 625 0.00 -24.61 -40.56
C PHE A 625 -0.70 -23.38 -39.96
N VAL A 626 -0.13 -22.20 -40.17
CA VAL A 626 -0.68 -20.91 -39.75
C VAL A 626 -0.75 -19.99 -40.97
N PRO A 627 -1.95 -19.59 -41.42
CA PRO A 627 -2.11 -18.67 -42.54
C PRO A 627 -1.38 -17.33 -42.34
N ASP A 628 -0.97 -16.69 -43.44
CA ASP A 628 -0.31 -15.37 -43.39
C ASP A 628 -1.13 -14.30 -42.67
N GLY A 629 -2.45 -14.35 -42.81
CA GLY A 629 -3.38 -13.45 -42.14
C GLY A 629 -3.41 -13.57 -40.62
N TRP A 630 -2.71 -14.55 -40.02
CA TRP A 630 -2.61 -14.73 -38.57
C TRP A 630 -1.21 -14.43 -38.00
N LEU A 631 -0.30 -13.89 -38.81
CA LEU A 631 0.86 -13.16 -38.33
C LEU A 631 0.42 -11.75 -37.89
N VAL A 632 0.74 -11.36 -36.65
CA VAL A 632 0.39 -10.03 -36.11
C VAL A 632 1.57 -9.08 -36.29
N GLY A 633 1.33 -7.94 -36.93
CA GLY A 633 2.37 -6.98 -37.28
C GLY A 633 3.25 -7.45 -38.45
N GLU A 634 4.56 -7.24 -38.33
CA GLU A 634 5.53 -7.62 -39.36
C GLU A 634 6.41 -8.80 -38.91
N VAL A 635 6.89 -9.59 -39.87
CA VAL A 635 7.89 -10.64 -39.64
C VAL A 635 9.10 -10.05 -38.90
N ASP A 636 9.65 -10.80 -37.94
CA ASP A 636 10.83 -10.44 -37.14
C ASP A 636 10.62 -9.23 -36.19
N LYS A 637 9.40 -8.67 -36.11
CA LYS A 637 9.04 -7.58 -35.18
C LYS A 637 8.27 -8.04 -33.94
N GLY A 638 8.09 -9.34 -33.74
CA GLY A 638 7.28 -9.91 -32.67
C GLY A 638 7.78 -9.60 -31.25
N TRP A 639 9.08 -9.34 -31.05
CA TRP A 639 9.61 -9.01 -29.72
C TRP A 639 9.08 -7.69 -29.15
N ALA A 640 8.83 -6.69 -30.01
CA ALA A 640 8.23 -5.43 -29.56
C ALA A 640 6.80 -5.67 -29.05
N LEU A 641 6.02 -6.45 -29.79
CA LEU A 641 4.65 -6.86 -29.45
C LEU A 641 4.62 -7.70 -28.15
N ALA A 642 5.55 -8.64 -28.00
CA ALA A 642 5.69 -9.44 -26.78
C ALA A 642 5.89 -8.57 -25.52
N ARG A 643 6.71 -7.50 -25.61
CA ARG A 643 6.92 -6.57 -24.49
C ARG A 643 5.65 -5.79 -24.14
N THR A 644 4.81 -5.47 -25.13
CA THR A 644 3.49 -4.85 -24.90
C THR A 644 2.59 -5.81 -24.13
N THR A 645 2.43 -7.05 -24.62
CA THR A 645 1.64 -8.11 -23.95
C THR A 645 2.11 -8.34 -22.51
N LEU A 646 3.42 -8.52 -22.28
CA LEU A 646 4.01 -8.72 -20.95
C LEU A 646 3.96 -7.46 -20.06
N GLY A 647 3.74 -6.28 -20.63
CA GLY A 647 3.47 -5.06 -19.90
C GLY A 647 2.07 -5.08 -19.30
N ASN A 648 1.07 -5.42 -20.12
CA ASN A 648 -0.33 -5.52 -19.71
C ASN A 648 -0.57 -6.65 -18.71
N GLU A 649 0.05 -7.81 -18.91
CA GLU A 649 0.03 -8.93 -17.96
C GLU A 649 0.49 -8.48 -16.56
N ARG A 650 1.58 -7.71 -16.47
CA ARG A 650 2.10 -7.20 -15.19
C ARG A 650 1.14 -6.25 -14.49
N VAL A 651 0.46 -5.39 -15.25
CA VAL A 651 -0.56 -4.49 -14.68
C VAL A 651 -1.72 -5.31 -14.10
N ALA A 652 -2.21 -6.30 -14.85
CA ALA A 652 -3.28 -7.18 -14.39
C ALA A 652 -2.89 -7.96 -13.13
N MET A 653 -1.65 -8.46 -13.04
CA MET A 653 -1.15 -9.18 -11.88
C MET A 653 -0.84 -8.30 -10.66
N GLY A 654 -0.56 -7.00 -10.86
CA GLY A 654 -0.27 -6.05 -9.80
C GLY A 654 -1.50 -5.33 -9.21
N GLY A 655 -2.65 -5.41 -9.88
CA GLY A 655 -3.88 -4.66 -9.53
C GLY A 655 -4.76 -5.29 -8.45
N MET A 656 -4.22 -6.13 -7.57
CA MET A 656 -5.00 -6.83 -6.55
C MET A 656 -5.40 -5.86 -5.42
N ARG A 657 -6.70 -5.59 -5.28
CA ARG A 657 -7.26 -4.72 -4.23
C ARG A 657 -7.77 -5.48 -3.00
N GLU A 658 -8.01 -6.79 -3.15
CA GLU A 658 -8.58 -7.64 -2.11
C GLU A 658 -7.65 -8.81 -1.79
N LEU A 659 -7.65 -9.24 -0.53
CA LEU A 659 -6.93 -10.43 -0.09
C LEU A 659 -7.60 -11.68 -0.67
N ARG A 660 -6.79 -12.63 -1.13
CA ARG A 660 -7.28 -13.89 -1.73
C ARG A 660 -7.92 -14.86 -0.73
N LEU A 661 -7.66 -14.66 0.56
CA LEU A 661 -8.28 -15.41 1.64
C LEU A 661 -9.10 -14.45 2.50
N ASP A 662 -10.32 -14.88 2.85
CA ASP A 662 -11.14 -14.26 3.89
C ASP A 662 -10.50 -14.55 5.26
N LEU A 663 -9.52 -13.72 5.63
CA LEU A 663 -8.81 -13.87 6.90
C LEU A 663 -9.73 -13.70 8.11
N PRO A 664 -10.66 -12.74 8.16
CA PRO A 664 -11.65 -12.66 9.25
C PRO A 664 -12.53 -13.93 9.34
N GLY A 665 -13.01 -14.46 8.21
CA GLY A 665 -13.77 -15.70 8.17
C GLY A 665 -12.97 -16.91 8.68
N LEU A 666 -11.70 -17.03 8.26
CA LEU A 666 -10.79 -18.07 8.78
C LEU A 666 -10.52 -17.88 10.27
N ALA A 667 -10.30 -16.64 10.71
CA ALA A 667 -10.10 -16.27 12.11
C ALA A 667 -11.30 -16.69 13.00
N ALA A 668 -12.51 -16.63 12.44
CA ALA A 668 -13.76 -16.99 13.11
C ALA A 668 -14.14 -18.48 12.99
N SER A 669 -13.34 -19.31 12.30
CA SER A 669 -13.69 -20.70 11.97
C SER A 669 -13.80 -21.67 13.15
N GLY A 670 -13.29 -21.30 14.33
CA GLY A 670 -13.33 -22.14 15.54
C GLY A 670 -12.38 -23.34 15.55
N GLN A 671 -11.54 -23.51 14.52
CA GLN A 671 -10.59 -24.64 14.38
C GLN A 671 -9.11 -24.23 14.50
N LEU A 672 -8.84 -23.01 14.94
CA LEU A 672 -7.48 -22.49 15.05
C LEU A 672 -6.77 -23.05 16.29
N VAL A 673 -5.48 -23.31 16.12
CA VAL A 673 -4.57 -23.71 17.20
C VAL A 673 -3.78 -22.51 17.72
N ALA A 674 -3.52 -21.53 16.85
CA ALA A 674 -2.86 -20.29 17.23
C ALA A 674 -3.69 -19.47 18.25
N ASP A 675 -2.99 -18.72 19.10
CA ASP A 675 -3.63 -17.84 20.07
C ASP A 675 -4.48 -16.78 19.35
N PRO A 676 -5.73 -16.53 19.76
CA PRO A 676 -6.59 -15.53 19.14
C PRO A 676 -5.98 -14.13 19.08
N ALA A 677 -5.14 -13.74 20.05
CA ALA A 677 -4.42 -12.46 20.03
C ALA A 677 -3.34 -12.44 18.95
N ASP A 678 -2.62 -13.56 18.74
CA ASP A 678 -1.63 -13.68 17.65
C ASP A 678 -2.30 -13.67 16.28
N VAL A 679 -3.43 -14.37 16.13
CA VAL A 679 -4.23 -14.34 14.89
C VAL A 679 -4.70 -12.92 14.60
N ARG A 680 -5.21 -12.20 15.60
CA ARG A 680 -5.67 -10.82 15.44
C ARG A 680 -4.52 -9.89 15.04
N ARG A 681 -3.38 -10.00 15.70
CA ARG A 681 -2.16 -9.26 15.35
C ARG A 681 -1.73 -9.55 13.91
N ASP A 682 -1.74 -10.83 13.51
CA ASP A 682 -1.39 -11.23 12.15
C ASP A 682 -2.39 -10.67 11.11
N VAL A 683 -3.69 -10.69 11.39
CA VAL A 683 -4.72 -10.07 10.54
C VAL A 683 -4.40 -8.58 10.33
N GLY A 684 -4.17 -7.82 11.40
CA GLY A 684 -3.86 -6.40 11.27
C GLY A 684 -2.59 -6.14 10.48
N ALA A 685 -1.51 -6.90 10.72
CA ALA A 685 -0.28 -6.77 9.95
C ALA A 685 -0.48 -7.02 8.44
N LEU A 686 -1.26 -8.04 8.08
CA LEU A 686 -1.55 -8.38 6.68
C LEU A 686 -2.46 -7.33 6.02
N TYR A 687 -3.46 -6.81 6.74
CA TYR A 687 -4.32 -5.75 6.23
C TYR A 687 -3.60 -4.41 6.06
N ALA A 688 -2.61 -4.09 6.89
CA ALA A 688 -1.77 -2.90 6.66
C ALA A 688 -1.11 -2.95 5.27
N HIS A 689 -0.50 -4.09 4.91
CA HIS A 689 0.08 -4.27 3.58
C HIS A 689 -0.96 -4.27 2.45
N ALA A 690 -2.14 -4.85 2.68
CA ALA A 690 -3.23 -4.85 1.70
C ALA A 690 -3.75 -3.42 1.42
N TYR A 691 -3.98 -2.63 2.46
CA TYR A 691 -4.41 -1.24 2.34
C TYR A 691 -3.34 -0.37 1.67
N ALA A 692 -2.06 -0.61 1.93
CA ALA A 692 -1.00 0.13 1.24
C ALA A 692 -0.95 -0.19 -0.26
N LEU A 693 -1.24 -1.43 -0.68
CA LEU A 693 -1.39 -1.79 -2.09
C LEU A 693 -2.61 -1.10 -2.72
N SER A 694 -3.73 -1.04 -2.01
CA SER A 694 -4.92 -0.30 -2.43
C SER A 694 -4.65 1.21 -2.56
N ALA A 695 -3.94 1.79 -1.60
CA ALA A 695 -3.48 3.18 -1.66
C ALA A 695 -2.54 3.42 -2.85
N MET A 696 -1.60 2.51 -3.14
CA MET A 696 -0.75 2.59 -4.33
C MET A 696 -1.56 2.53 -5.63
N SER A 697 -2.56 1.65 -5.71
CA SER A 697 -3.46 1.56 -6.86
C SER A 697 -4.20 2.89 -7.06
N LEU A 698 -4.75 3.44 -5.98
CA LEU A 698 -5.47 4.71 -6.00
C LEU A 698 -4.59 5.88 -6.45
N ARG A 699 -3.36 5.98 -5.91
CA ARG A 699 -2.36 6.97 -6.33
C ARG A 699 -2.02 6.84 -7.81
N GLY A 700 -1.93 5.62 -8.33
CA GLY A 700 -1.76 5.35 -9.76
C GLY A 700 -2.90 5.93 -10.61
N THR A 701 -4.15 5.70 -10.18
CA THR A 701 -5.34 6.25 -10.84
C THR A 701 -5.37 7.78 -10.83
N LEU A 702 -5.10 8.41 -9.69
CA LEU A 702 -5.06 9.88 -9.56
C LEU A 702 -4.01 10.53 -10.46
N ARG A 703 -2.85 9.89 -10.62
CA ARG A 703 -1.81 10.37 -11.54
C ARG A 703 -2.21 10.21 -13.00
N ALA A 704 -2.85 9.10 -13.35
CA ALA A 704 -3.38 8.88 -14.69
C ALA A 704 -4.46 9.93 -15.06
N LEU A 705 -5.33 10.27 -14.11
CA LEU A 705 -6.30 11.38 -14.24
C LEU A 705 -5.62 12.71 -14.52
N SER A 706 -4.46 12.96 -13.90
CA SER A 706 -3.65 14.17 -14.09
C SER A 706 -2.77 14.12 -15.36
N GLY A 707 -2.98 13.16 -16.27
CA GLY A 707 -2.23 13.05 -17.53
C GLY A 707 -0.80 12.50 -17.39
N LEU A 708 -0.39 12.10 -16.19
CA LEU A 708 0.93 11.50 -15.95
C LEU A 708 0.94 10.03 -16.39
N ARG A 709 1.95 9.64 -17.16
CA ARG A 709 2.08 8.26 -17.64
C ARG A 709 2.43 7.30 -16.50
N PRO A 710 1.83 6.09 -16.46
CA PRO A 710 2.29 5.01 -15.60
C PRO A 710 3.76 4.66 -15.89
N GLY A 711 4.57 4.53 -14.86
CA GLY A 711 5.95 4.09 -14.92
C GLY A 711 6.12 2.63 -14.46
N ALA A 712 7.16 2.37 -13.67
CA ALA A 712 7.48 1.04 -13.16
C ALA A 712 6.70 0.63 -11.89
N GLU A 713 5.69 1.42 -11.50
CA GLU A 713 4.83 1.19 -10.33
C GLU A 713 4.17 -0.19 -10.40
N ALA A 714 3.81 -0.68 -11.59
CA ALA A 714 3.26 -2.02 -11.76
C ALA A 714 4.23 -3.13 -11.32
N SER A 715 5.54 -2.97 -11.57
CA SER A 715 6.54 -3.94 -11.10
C SER A 715 6.76 -3.84 -9.59
N VAL A 716 6.69 -2.65 -9.00
CA VAL A 716 6.73 -2.46 -7.54
C VAL A 716 5.51 -3.12 -6.88
N ALA A 717 4.31 -2.85 -7.39
CA ALA A 717 3.05 -3.44 -6.92
C ALA A 717 3.06 -4.96 -7.03
N LYS A 718 3.53 -5.52 -8.15
CA LYS A 718 3.70 -6.97 -8.33
C LYS A 718 4.59 -7.57 -7.23
N VAL A 719 5.75 -6.96 -6.97
CA VAL A 719 6.68 -7.46 -5.94
C VAL A 719 6.08 -7.37 -4.54
N ALA A 720 5.47 -6.24 -4.19
CA ALA A 720 4.79 -6.07 -2.91
C ALA A 720 3.64 -7.07 -2.72
N ALA A 721 2.79 -7.26 -3.74
CA ALA A 721 1.72 -8.26 -3.73
C ALA A 721 2.25 -9.70 -3.62
N SER A 722 3.38 -10.03 -4.25
CA SER A 722 4.02 -11.34 -4.09
C SER A 722 4.44 -11.61 -2.63
N PHE A 723 5.01 -10.62 -1.94
CA PHE A 723 5.35 -10.77 -0.52
C PHE A 723 4.11 -10.92 0.34
N LEU A 724 3.10 -10.07 0.15
CA LEU A 724 1.84 -10.16 0.89
C LEU A 724 1.17 -11.53 0.73
N ASN A 725 1.04 -12.04 -0.50
CA ASN A 725 0.42 -13.35 -0.73
C ASN A 725 1.19 -14.48 -0.04
N THR A 726 2.52 -14.41 -0.05
CA THR A 726 3.36 -15.40 0.64
C THR A 726 3.11 -15.38 2.15
N ASP A 727 3.05 -14.18 2.75
CA ASP A 727 2.84 -14.02 4.18
C ASP A 727 1.40 -14.42 4.59
N VAL A 728 0.40 -14.05 3.81
CA VAL A 728 -1.00 -14.47 3.98
C VAL A 728 -1.10 -15.99 4.03
N GLY A 729 -0.57 -16.68 3.01
CA GLY A 729 -0.64 -18.14 2.95
C GLY A 729 0.13 -18.80 4.09
N ALA A 730 1.33 -18.30 4.41
CA ALA A 730 2.18 -18.87 5.45
C ALA A 730 1.57 -18.71 6.85
N ARG A 731 1.03 -17.54 7.19
CA ARG A 731 0.41 -17.28 8.50
C ARG A 731 -0.90 -18.05 8.64
N ALA A 732 -1.78 -17.99 7.63
CA ALA A 732 -3.03 -18.76 7.65
C ALA A 732 -2.79 -20.26 7.83
N LEU A 733 -1.80 -20.83 7.12
CA LEU A 733 -1.42 -22.24 7.30
C LEU A 733 -0.99 -22.55 8.74
N ARG A 734 -0.18 -21.67 9.35
CA ARG A 734 0.32 -21.85 10.72
C ARG A 734 -0.78 -21.72 11.77
N TRP A 735 -1.81 -20.92 11.53
CA TRP A 735 -2.93 -20.77 12.47
C TRP A 735 -3.64 -22.10 12.77
N PHE A 736 -3.71 -23.00 11.79
CA PHE A 736 -4.35 -24.31 11.92
C PHE A 736 -3.46 -25.39 12.55
N GLY A 737 -2.15 -25.17 12.66
CA GLY A 737 -1.22 -26.13 13.27
C GLY A 737 -1.40 -27.56 12.71
N PRO A 738 -1.57 -28.58 13.57
CA PRO A 738 -1.81 -29.97 13.13
C PRO A 738 -3.01 -30.16 12.20
N PHE A 739 -4.06 -29.32 12.25
CA PHE A 739 -5.23 -29.46 11.37
C PHE A 739 -4.89 -29.15 9.90
N ALA A 740 -3.84 -28.37 9.64
CA ALA A 740 -3.34 -28.17 8.28
C ALA A 740 -2.77 -29.46 7.66
N ALA A 741 -2.41 -30.47 8.47
CA ALA A 741 -1.89 -31.74 7.96
C ALA A 741 -2.96 -32.66 7.36
N SER A 742 -4.22 -32.55 7.80
CA SER A 742 -5.33 -33.32 7.22
C SER A 742 -6.02 -32.60 6.05
N ALA A 743 -5.81 -31.29 5.88
CA ALA A 743 -6.41 -30.46 4.82
C ALA A 743 -7.94 -30.64 4.70
N GLU A 744 -8.63 -30.70 5.85
CA GLU A 744 -10.09 -30.81 5.96
C GLU A 744 -10.70 -29.52 6.52
N GLY A 745 -11.99 -29.30 6.25
CA GLY A 745 -12.74 -28.14 6.75
C GLY A 745 -12.10 -26.79 6.38
N PRO A 746 -12.25 -25.75 7.23
CA PRO A 746 -11.58 -24.46 7.08
C PRO A 746 -10.05 -24.52 6.81
N ALA A 747 -9.34 -25.50 7.37
CA ALA A 747 -7.89 -25.64 7.16
C ALA A 747 -7.54 -25.98 5.69
N ALA A 748 -8.45 -26.63 4.96
CA ALA A 748 -8.28 -26.97 3.55
C ALA A 748 -8.06 -25.72 2.69
N ALA A 749 -8.76 -24.62 2.98
CA ALA A 749 -8.63 -23.36 2.26
C ALA A 749 -7.23 -22.75 2.41
N ALA A 750 -6.67 -22.77 3.64
CA ALA A 750 -5.33 -22.29 3.91
C ALA A 750 -4.25 -23.14 3.21
N VAL A 751 -4.39 -24.47 3.27
CA VAL A 751 -3.48 -25.41 2.58
C VAL A 751 -3.54 -25.22 1.06
N HIS A 752 -4.74 -25.17 0.50
CA HIS A 752 -4.95 -24.98 -0.93
C HIS A 752 -4.37 -23.65 -1.41
N GLN A 753 -4.61 -22.55 -0.67
CA GLN A 753 -4.04 -21.25 -1.01
C GLN A 753 -2.51 -21.29 -0.99
N TYR A 754 -1.90 -21.90 0.02
CA TYR A 754 -0.45 -21.97 0.13
C TYR A 754 0.17 -22.77 -1.04
N LEU A 755 -0.46 -23.89 -1.43
CA LEU A 755 -0.06 -24.67 -2.61
C LEU A 755 -0.27 -23.92 -3.93
N SER A 756 -1.15 -22.91 -3.94
CA SER A 756 -1.49 -22.08 -5.11
C SER A 756 -0.69 -20.77 -5.19
N LEU A 757 0.32 -20.57 -4.32
CA LEU A 757 1.20 -19.40 -4.37
C LEU A 757 2.16 -19.32 -5.58
N PRO A 758 2.78 -20.42 -6.05
CA PRO A 758 3.84 -20.32 -7.06
C PRO A 758 3.49 -19.54 -8.34
N PRO A 759 2.28 -19.65 -8.92
CA PRO A 759 1.87 -18.82 -10.07
C PRO A 759 2.02 -17.31 -9.84
N HIS A 760 1.81 -16.82 -8.62
CA HIS A 760 1.95 -15.39 -8.29
C HIS A 760 3.40 -14.93 -8.11
N LEU A 761 4.27 -15.86 -7.71
CA LEU A 761 5.70 -15.60 -7.51
C LEU A 761 6.47 -15.69 -8.82
N ILE A 762 6.02 -16.55 -9.75
CA ILE A 762 6.71 -16.90 -11.00
C ILE A 762 6.08 -16.21 -12.22
N GLY A 763 4.74 -16.17 -12.31
CA GLY A 763 4.00 -15.57 -13.44
C GLY A 763 4.21 -14.06 -13.57
N GLY A 764 4.05 -13.52 -14.78
CA GLY A 764 4.38 -12.11 -15.08
C GLY A 764 5.86 -11.77 -14.95
N GLY A 765 6.72 -12.79 -14.82
CA GLY A 765 8.14 -12.72 -14.50
C GLY A 765 8.42 -13.04 -13.03
N THR A 766 9.46 -13.85 -12.80
CA THR A 766 9.85 -14.24 -11.44
C THR A 766 10.17 -13.02 -10.58
N LEU A 767 10.11 -13.19 -9.26
CA LEU A 767 10.50 -12.16 -8.31
C LEU A 767 11.88 -11.57 -8.63
N GLU A 768 12.87 -12.39 -8.96
CA GLU A 768 14.24 -11.96 -9.30
C GLU A 768 14.28 -11.11 -10.57
N ILE A 769 13.48 -11.46 -11.58
CA ILE A 769 13.35 -10.67 -12.81
C ILE A 769 12.67 -9.33 -12.53
N GLN A 770 11.63 -9.31 -11.69
CA GLN A 770 11.01 -8.05 -11.28
C GLN A 770 11.98 -7.16 -10.50
N LEU A 771 12.77 -7.73 -9.58
CA LEU A 771 13.79 -7.00 -8.83
C LEU A 771 14.92 -6.49 -9.74
N ASN A 772 15.30 -7.23 -10.78
CA ASN A 772 16.21 -6.74 -11.82
C ASN A 772 15.60 -5.56 -12.60
N VAL A 773 14.33 -5.66 -13.00
CA VAL A 773 13.63 -4.57 -13.70
C VAL A 773 13.59 -3.31 -12.83
N ILE A 774 13.25 -3.45 -11.55
CA ILE A 774 13.20 -2.32 -10.61
C ILE A 774 14.60 -1.71 -10.45
N SER A 775 15.60 -2.52 -10.11
CA SER A 775 16.97 -2.03 -9.88
C SER A 775 17.58 -1.34 -11.10
N GLU A 776 17.38 -1.89 -12.31
CA GLU A 776 18.01 -1.34 -13.51
C GLU A 776 17.23 -0.21 -14.16
N ARG A 777 15.89 -0.30 -14.22
CA ARG A 777 15.07 0.69 -14.94
C ARG A 777 14.55 1.81 -14.06
N VAL A 778 14.40 1.56 -12.75
CA VAL A 778 13.87 2.56 -11.80
C VAL A 778 15.01 3.20 -11.02
N LEU A 779 15.87 2.37 -10.44
CA LEU A 779 16.99 2.87 -9.64
C LEU A 779 18.21 3.21 -10.49
N GLY A 780 18.29 2.75 -11.74
CA GLY A 780 19.41 3.02 -12.65
C GLY A 780 20.71 2.33 -12.22
N LEU A 781 20.63 1.18 -11.54
CA LEU A 781 21.81 0.40 -11.17
C LEU A 781 22.44 -0.26 -12.41
N PRO A 782 23.79 -0.39 -12.46
CA PRO A 782 24.51 -0.88 -13.62
C PRO A 782 24.19 -2.36 -13.91
N ARG A 783 24.15 -2.77 -15.18
CA ARG A 783 24.07 -4.19 -15.56
C ARG A 783 25.34 -4.93 -15.11
N GLY A 784 25.14 -6.13 -14.58
CA GLY A 784 26.19 -6.93 -13.94
C GLY A 784 26.91 -7.86 -14.88
#